data_AF-A0AAD7YBG2-F1
#
_entry.id   AF-A0AAD7YBG2-F1
#
_cell.length_a   1.000
_cell.length_b   1.000
_cell.length_c   1.000
_cell.angle_alpha   90.00
_cell.angle_beta   90.00
_cell.angle_gamma   90.00
#
_symmetry.space_group_name_H-M   'P 1'
#
loop_
_entity.id
_entity.type
_entity.pdbx_description
1 polymer ?
#
loop_
_entity_poly.entity_id
_entity_poly.type
_entity_poly.pdbx_seq_one_letter_code
_entity_poly.pdbx_strand_id
1 'polypeptide(L)'
;MSRRGHELFEDELDDFEPRYKEVKNWVEELFERKSDADKVDQDIEIQLTKKQTLILSTLVPDEVLLMDKDERVAKMTALRAMHIVQTEECSVVNICDTYCNALQVVLDRGAPEATAEIEQMAAHSLKKLPNPIQADELFAIGKLFMTSFRARMARGELAPTVRAGFRALTVSRFLLAEDVSLELIPDLFYILLTRRRIAEAVDILQFALRTGQDHMSYESETWYHALCIDLILDAGFQLVSPQDISRFAEYSISRGKSAGPSRRRLVVGLWTYWLRVDSERRAKRFESESLSWAAHQDDGSMTTLLSAMRLAEGMLESLARKMDDLRKVVDLMELRSIADRELARLENDARVLRALHPRWCLLRANSCMLSGRLPAANVFFNQALEGAKKMNNRLEEAIARATNSNSVMWIQNARKGHFLHWREGEEYALASVRVVTMTDKNIVFVGIIASSSSLDQLVISSGYIAVQDGKITKTGSSKEFDTLEKAGEFSNYKVIKLSRDQFIIPGFVDCHTHAPQFPNIGLGLDRPLLEWLAKYTFPLEKKYSDTDFAAKVYDQVVQRLLKNGTTTACYFGSLHVDGTLELVKSAVKHRQRALIGKVSMNKENDAGYYNDTKKELEEVETFIKKVLAYQNELVEPVVTPRFAVSCDKELMDGLASIAKKYNCRIQSHISENLSEIEYVLETNPKCTTYGDVYDESGILNEKCIMAHAVHLTDKELSLLPKKGVSVAHCPASNTRLKSGLCPVRRIINANITVGLGTDVSGGDNASILDAIRRTMDVSMCLEMQGSPDCALNWKEAFYLATLGGAKALNLHHKIGNFEVGKDFDALLIDVYSMGGQIDKYEGALPTTTDEYAVELLQKFIFVGDDRNIAQVYVKGEKVKDIL
;
A
#
# COMPACT_ATOMS: atom_id res chain seq x y z
N MET A 1 -42.46 -34.66 -16.15
CA MET A 1 -42.25 -35.33 -17.46
C MET A 1 -41.21 -34.57 -18.28
N SER A 2 -40.08 -35.21 -18.62
CA SER A 2 -39.15 -34.73 -19.65
C SER A 2 -38.94 -35.84 -20.68
N ARG A 3 -38.73 -35.44 -21.93
CA ARG A 3 -38.84 -36.22 -23.19
C ARG A 3 -38.08 -37.56 -23.30
N ARG A 4 -37.27 -37.98 -22.32
CA ARG A 4 -36.52 -39.26 -22.38
C ARG A 4 -37.29 -40.51 -21.94
N GLY A 5 -38.43 -40.36 -21.28
CA GLY A 5 -39.22 -41.51 -20.80
C GLY A 5 -40.24 -42.08 -21.80
N HIS A 6 -40.50 -41.36 -22.90
CA HIS A 6 -41.54 -41.76 -23.86
C HIS A 6 -41.11 -42.86 -24.84
N GLU A 7 -39.81 -43.10 -25.00
CA GLU A 7 -39.30 -44.03 -26.03
C GLU A 7 -39.21 -45.49 -25.58
N LEU A 8 -39.45 -45.81 -24.29
CA LEU A 8 -39.21 -47.15 -23.75
C LEU A 8 -40.46 -48.03 -23.55
N PHE A 9 -41.68 -47.49 -23.70
CA PHE A 9 -42.91 -48.25 -23.44
C PHE A 9 -44.05 -47.82 -24.36
N GLU A 10 -43.96 -48.15 -25.65
CA GLU A 10 -45.10 -47.98 -26.58
C GLU A 10 -46.02 -49.20 -26.69
N ASP A 11 -45.68 -50.39 -26.14
CA ASP A 11 -46.43 -51.60 -26.51
C ASP A 11 -47.34 -52.29 -25.49
N GLU A 12 -47.39 -51.95 -24.20
CA GLU A 12 -48.29 -52.69 -23.26
C GLU A 12 -48.87 -51.82 -22.13
N LEU A 13 -50.00 -51.15 -22.40
CA LEU A 13 -50.72 -50.33 -21.41
C LEU A 13 -51.98 -50.98 -20.80
N ASP A 14 -52.37 -52.19 -21.23
CA ASP A 14 -53.66 -52.79 -20.81
C ASP A 14 -53.59 -53.80 -19.64
N ASP A 15 -52.44 -54.04 -19.01
CA ASP A 15 -52.28 -55.13 -18.01
C ASP A 15 -51.77 -54.65 -16.63
N PHE A 16 -52.00 -53.39 -16.28
CA PHE A 16 -51.35 -52.75 -15.12
C PHE A 16 -51.97 -53.10 -13.76
N GLU A 17 -53.30 -53.22 -13.70
CA GLU A 17 -54.05 -53.34 -12.44
C GLU A 17 -54.04 -54.75 -11.80
N PRO A 18 -54.07 -55.86 -12.56
CA PRO A 18 -53.87 -57.20 -12.02
C PRO A 18 -52.46 -57.41 -11.45
N ARG A 19 -51.43 -56.86 -12.12
CA ARG A 19 -50.01 -56.96 -11.70
C ARG A 19 -49.74 -56.19 -10.41
N TYR A 20 -50.45 -55.09 -10.18
CA TYR A 20 -50.34 -54.27 -8.96
C TYR A 20 -50.83 -55.01 -7.70
N LYS A 21 -51.99 -55.69 -7.78
CA LYS A 21 -52.54 -56.46 -6.66
C LYS A 21 -51.69 -57.67 -6.28
N GLU A 22 -51.13 -58.36 -7.27
CA GLU A 22 -50.20 -59.48 -7.03
C GLU A 22 -48.93 -59.03 -6.30
N VAL A 23 -48.35 -57.90 -6.71
CA VAL A 23 -47.12 -57.37 -6.09
C VAL A 23 -47.37 -56.87 -4.67
N LYS A 24 -48.52 -56.22 -4.41
CA LYS A 24 -48.87 -55.76 -3.06
C LYS A 24 -49.03 -56.92 -2.07
N ASN A 25 -49.80 -57.95 -2.43
CA ASN A 25 -50.01 -59.11 -1.56
C ASN A 25 -48.71 -59.89 -1.31
N TRP A 26 -47.85 -60.01 -2.33
CA TRP A 26 -46.56 -60.68 -2.20
C TRP A 26 -45.59 -59.94 -1.24
N VAL A 27 -45.61 -58.61 -1.22
CA VAL A 27 -44.81 -57.79 -0.30
C VAL A 27 -45.30 -57.93 1.15
N GLU A 28 -46.60 -57.98 1.36
CA GLU A 28 -47.20 -58.10 2.70
C GLU A 28 -46.85 -59.47 3.35
N GLU A 29 -46.90 -60.59 2.61
CA GLU A 29 -46.48 -61.91 3.10
C GLU A 29 -44.97 -61.99 3.45
N LEU A 30 -44.13 -61.26 2.74
CA LEU A 30 -42.68 -61.26 2.94
C LEU A 30 -42.28 -60.62 4.29
N PHE A 31 -43.01 -59.59 4.72
CA PHE A 31 -42.76 -58.91 5.99
C PHE A 31 -43.25 -59.70 7.19
N GLU A 32 -44.33 -60.46 7.07
CA GLU A 32 -44.75 -61.38 8.13
C GLU A 32 -43.69 -62.46 8.40
N ARG A 33 -43.06 -63.01 7.35
CA ARG A 33 -41.98 -64.00 7.48
C ARG A 33 -40.70 -63.44 8.12
N LYS A 34 -40.38 -62.16 7.90
CA LYS A 34 -39.21 -61.51 8.49
C LYS A 34 -39.40 -61.18 9.97
N SER A 35 -40.62 -60.78 10.34
CA SER A 35 -41.04 -60.58 11.74
C SER A 35 -40.89 -61.83 12.60
N ASP A 36 -41.08 -63.03 12.02
CA ASP A 36 -40.87 -64.29 12.74
C ASP A 36 -39.40 -64.74 12.77
N ALA A 37 -38.56 -64.32 11.81
CA ALA A 37 -37.14 -64.62 11.76
C ALA A 37 -36.29 -63.77 12.73
N ASP A 38 -36.67 -62.52 12.94
CA ASP A 38 -36.05 -61.62 13.93
C ASP A 38 -36.17 -62.15 15.38
N LYS A 39 -37.03 -63.16 15.63
CA LYS A 39 -37.13 -63.85 16.93
C LYS A 39 -36.16 -65.03 17.08
N VAL A 40 -35.55 -65.53 16.01
CA VAL A 40 -34.72 -66.75 16.02
C VAL A 40 -33.29 -66.48 15.51
N ASP A 41 -32.95 -65.23 15.22
CA ASP A 41 -31.61 -64.77 14.85
C ASP A 41 -31.02 -65.57 13.66
N GLN A 42 -31.82 -65.69 12.61
CA GLN A 42 -31.37 -66.15 11.30
C GLN A 42 -31.68 -65.08 10.24
N ASP A 43 -30.65 -64.66 9.50
CA ASP A 43 -30.81 -63.81 8.33
C ASP A 43 -31.55 -64.57 7.23
N ILE A 44 -32.81 -64.21 6.97
CA ILE A 44 -33.52 -64.68 5.77
C ILE A 44 -33.02 -63.88 4.56
N GLU A 45 -32.35 -64.57 3.65
CA GLU A 45 -31.98 -64.03 2.35
C GLU A 45 -33.19 -64.07 1.40
N ILE A 46 -33.71 -62.91 1.03
CA ILE A 46 -34.86 -62.79 0.15
C ILE A 46 -34.37 -62.83 -1.30
N GLN A 47 -34.76 -63.85 -2.07
CA GLN A 47 -34.51 -63.87 -3.52
C GLN A 47 -35.78 -63.50 -4.30
N LEU A 48 -35.77 -62.29 -4.87
CA LEU A 48 -36.79 -61.80 -5.80
C LEU A 48 -36.62 -62.44 -7.18
N THR A 49 -37.73 -62.79 -7.84
CA THR A 49 -37.66 -63.18 -9.26
C THR A 49 -37.58 -61.95 -10.17
N LYS A 50 -36.92 -62.10 -11.33
CA LYS A 50 -36.75 -61.04 -12.35
C LYS A 50 -38.02 -60.27 -12.66
N LYS A 51 -39.15 -60.98 -12.78
CA LYS A 51 -40.46 -60.41 -13.14
C LYS A 51 -41.03 -59.54 -12.00
N GLN A 52 -40.87 -59.97 -10.74
CA GLN A 52 -41.30 -59.20 -9.56
C GLN A 52 -40.41 -57.97 -9.37
N THR A 53 -39.12 -58.11 -9.64
CA THR A 53 -38.18 -56.98 -9.64
C THR A 53 -38.54 -55.95 -10.70
N LEU A 54 -38.98 -56.33 -11.90
CA LEU A 54 -39.29 -55.38 -12.97
C LEU A 54 -40.60 -54.58 -12.75
N ILE A 55 -41.64 -55.23 -12.22
CA ILE A 55 -42.96 -54.59 -11.99
C ILE A 55 -42.88 -53.50 -10.91
N LEU A 56 -42.06 -53.71 -9.88
CA LEU A 56 -41.89 -52.70 -8.84
C LEU A 56 -41.19 -51.42 -9.37
N SER A 57 -40.46 -51.46 -10.50
CA SER A 57 -39.58 -50.34 -10.98
C SER A 57 -40.32 -49.25 -11.70
N THR A 58 -41.50 -49.60 -12.20
CA THR A 58 -42.30 -48.76 -13.08
C THR A 58 -43.32 -47.91 -12.30
N LEU A 59 -43.44 -48.10 -10.98
CA LEU A 59 -44.31 -47.29 -10.12
C LEU A 59 -43.69 -45.90 -9.93
N VAL A 60 -44.30 -44.89 -10.56
CA VAL A 60 -43.84 -43.50 -10.56
C VAL A 60 -44.19 -42.83 -9.23
N PRO A 61 -43.40 -41.85 -8.72
CA PRO A 61 -43.60 -41.21 -7.41
C PRO A 61 -45.02 -40.74 -7.06
N ASP A 62 -45.84 -40.31 -8.02
CA ASP A 62 -47.23 -39.90 -7.77
C ASP A 62 -48.15 -41.09 -7.42
N GLU A 63 -47.83 -42.31 -7.87
CA GLU A 63 -48.56 -43.53 -7.53
C GLU A 63 -48.16 -44.07 -6.16
N VAL A 64 -46.90 -43.85 -5.74
CA VAL A 64 -46.39 -44.16 -4.40
C VAL A 64 -47.03 -43.28 -3.33
N LEU A 65 -47.46 -42.07 -3.70
CA LEU A 65 -48.19 -41.15 -2.83
C LEU A 65 -49.63 -41.58 -2.53
N LEU A 66 -50.23 -42.43 -3.38
CA LEU A 66 -51.59 -42.97 -3.20
C LEU A 66 -51.63 -44.27 -2.37
N MET A 67 -50.48 -44.87 -2.07
CA MET A 67 -50.40 -46.05 -1.20
C MET A 67 -50.34 -45.63 0.27
N ASP A 68 -51.32 -46.11 1.03
CA ASP A 68 -51.68 -45.71 2.40
C ASP A 68 -50.51 -45.74 3.41
N LYS A 69 -50.71 -44.98 4.49
CA LYS A 69 -49.81 -44.41 5.52
C LYS A 69 -48.72 -45.29 6.17
N ASP A 70 -47.92 -46.03 5.43
CA ASP A 70 -46.88 -46.88 6.03
C ASP A 70 -45.45 -46.56 5.54
N GLU A 71 -44.55 -46.30 6.49
CA GLU A 71 -43.10 -46.06 6.32
C GLU A 71 -42.38 -47.18 5.55
N ARG A 72 -43.03 -48.35 5.49
CA ARG A 72 -42.52 -49.57 4.87
C ARG A 72 -42.26 -49.42 3.37
N VAL A 73 -42.93 -48.50 2.67
CA VAL A 73 -42.77 -48.32 1.21
C VAL A 73 -41.44 -47.65 0.82
N ALA A 74 -41.01 -46.61 1.55
CA ALA A 74 -39.71 -45.96 1.30
C ALA A 74 -38.54 -46.91 1.64
N LYS A 75 -38.69 -47.69 2.71
CA LYS A 75 -37.75 -48.76 3.09
C LYS A 75 -37.70 -49.88 2.05
N MET A 76 -38.84 -50.29 1.52
CA MET A 76 -38.94 -51.25 0.41
C MET A 76 -38.20 -50.77 -0.84
N THR A 77 -38.36 -49.50 -1.24
CA THR A 77 -37.66 -48.91 -2.39
C THR A 77 -36.14 -48.86 -2.16
N ALA A 78 -35.69 -48.56 -0.94
CA ALA A 78 -34.27 -48.57 -0.56
C ALA A 78 -33.67 -49.99 -0.48
N LEU A 79 -34.42 -50.95 0.04
CA LEU A 79 -34.05 -52.38 0.09
C LEU A 79 -33.99 -52.98 -1.32
N ARG A 80 -34.87 -52.52 -2.21
CA ARG A 80 -34.92 -52.93 -3.61
C ARG A 80 -33.74 -52.42 -4.43
N ALA A 81 -33.30 -51.17 -4.22
CA ALA A 81 -32.05 -50.67 -4.79
C ALA A 81 -30.85 -51.50 -4.29
N MET A 82 -30.85 -51.92 -3.02
CA MET A 82 -29.80 -52.81 -2.49
C MET A 82 -29.82 -54.21 -3.11
N HIS A 83 -31.01 -54.81 -3.27
CA HIS A 83 -31.15 -56.16 -3.82
C HIS A 83 -30.82 -56.22 -5.31
N ILE A 84 -31.25 -55.21 -6.08
CA ILE A 84 -30.94 -55.09 -7.50
C ILE A 84 -29.43 -54.98 -7.71
N VAL A 85 -28.74 -54.14 -6.95
CA VAL A 85 -27.27 -54.01 -7.01
C VAL A 85 -26.54 -55.33 -6.72
N GLN A 86 -27.14 -56.20 -5.91
CA GLN A 86 -26.54 -57.48 -5.52
C GLN A 86 -26.84 -58.63 -6.49
N THR A 87 -27.90 -58.53 -7.31
CA THR A 87 -28.36 -59.66 -8.13
C THR A 87 -28.43 -59.38 -9.63
N GLU A 88 -28.47 -58.12 -10.08
CA GLU A 88 -28.41 -57.74 -11.49
C GLU A 88 -27.58 -56.47 -11.75
N GLU A 89 -26.88 -56.43 -12.89
CA GLU A 89 -26.14 -55.23 -13.29
C GLU A 89 -27.10 -54.08 -13.61
N CYS A 90 -27.21 -53.12 -12.70
CA CYS A 90 -28.04 -51.93 -12.85
C CYS A 90 -27.17 -50.66 -12.85
N SER A 91 -27.51 -49.68 -13.69
CA SER A 91 -26.68 -48.48 -13.87
C SER A 91 -26.65 -47.58 -12.62
N VAL A 92 -25.50 -46.94 -12.37
CA VAL A 92 -25.26 -46.10 -11.19
C VAL A 92 -26.26 -44.95 -11.11
N VAL A 93 -26.66 -44.43 -12.27
CA VAL A 93 -27.66 -43.36 -12.39
C VAL A 93 -29.00 -43.77 -11.79
N ASN A 94 -29.49 -44.97 -12.11
CA ASN A 94 -30.77 -45.47 -11.62
C ASN A 94 -30.74 -45.74 -10.12
N ILE A 95 -29.60 -46.21 -9.59
CA ILE A 95 -29.40 -46.45 -8.16
C ILE A 95 -29.43 -45.11 -7.40
N CYS A 96 -28.70 -44.10 -7.89
CA CYS A 96 -28.67 -42.78 -7.27
C CYS A 96 -30.03 -42.07 -7.31
N ASP A 97 -30.73 -42.11 -8.44
CA ASP A 97 -32.04 -41.47 -8.56
C ASP A 97 -33.10 -42.16 -7.67
N THR A 98 -33.00 -43.50 -7.49
CA THR A 98 -33.87 -44.24 -6.55
C THR A 98 -33.68 -43.79 -5.10
N TYR A 99 -32.44 -43.64 -4.64
CA TYR A 99 -32.16 -43.16 -3.29
C TYR A 99 -32.50 -41.67 -3.11
N CYS A 100 -32.30 -40.84 -4.16
CA CYS A 100 -32.74 -39.44 -4.13
C CYS A 100 -34.24 -39.35 -3.89
N ASN A 101 -35.03 -40.14 -4.63
CA ASN A 101 -36.48 -40.12 -4.52
C ASN A 101 -36.94 -40.64 -3.16
N ALA A 102 -36.33 -41.70 -2.62
CA ALA A 102 -36.65 -42.21 -1.29
C ALA A 102 -36.36 -41.18 -0.18
N LEU A 103 -35.23 -40.45 -0.27
CA LEU A 103 -34.90 -39.37 0.67
C LEU A 103 -35.87 -38.20 0.56
N GLN A 104 -36.24 -37.81 -0.67
CA GLN A 104 -37.12 -36.68 -0.90
C GLN A 104 -38.54 -36.96 -0.38
N VAL A 105 -39.09 -38.16 -0.59
CA VAL A 105 -40.41 -38.55 -0.08
C VAL A 105 -40.47 -38.50 1.45
N VAL A 106 -39.41 -38.92 2.13
CA VAL A 106 -39.34 -38.89 3.60
C VAL A 106 -39.21 -37.46 4.14
N LEU A 107 -38.48 -36.60 3.41
CA LEU A 107 -38.37 -35.18 3.75
C LEU A 107 -39.68 -34.42 3.55
N ASP A 108 -40.38 -34.66 2.45
CA ASP A 108 -41.63 -33.98 2.12
C ASP A 108 -42.76 -34.38 3.09
N ARG A 109 -42.65 -35.55 3.73
CA ARG A 109 -43.53 -36.00 4.82
C ARG A 109 -43.17 -35.43 6.20
N GLY A 110 -42.10 -34.63 6.29
CA GLY A 110 -41.69 -33.97 7.53
C GLY A 110 -41.09 -34.91 8.58
N ALA A 111 -40.56 -36.07 8.16
CA ALA A 111 -39.92 -37.06 9.03
C ALA A 111 -38.41 -37.16 8.75
N PRO A 112 -37.63 -36.08 8.95
CA PRO A 112 -36.24 -36.02 8.52
C PRO A 112 -35.33 -37.04 9.21
N GLU A 113 -35.65 -37.47 10.44
CA GLU A 113 -34.86 -38.48 11.19
C GLU A 113 -34.77 -39.82 10.45
N ALA A 114 -35.84 -40.24 9.77
CA ALA A 114 -35.89 -41.51 9.03
C ALA A 114 -35.01 -41.51 7.76
N THR A 115 -34.50 -40.34 7.32
CA THR A 115 -33.60 -40.25 6.17
C THR A 115 -32.20 -40.83 6.45
N ALA A 116 -31.79 -40.89 7.72
CA ALA A 116 -30.45 -41.33 8.11
C ALA A 116 -30.16 -42.77 7.69
N GLU A 117 -31.16 -43.65 7.82
CA GLU A 117 -31.07 -45.06 7.48
C GLU A 117 -30.99 -45.25 5.95
N ILE A 118 -31.76 -44.47 5.19
CA ILE A 118 -31.74 -44.48 3.71
C ILE A 118 -30.38 -43.99 3.18
N GLU A 119 -29.77 -42.99 3.82
CA GLU A 119 -28.43 -42.52 3.48
C GLU A 119 -27.34 -43.56 3.76
N GLN A 120 -27.48 -44.35 4.83
CA GLN A 120 -26.56 -45.45 5.11
C GLN A 120 -26.69 -46.57 4.08
N MET A 121 -27.92 -46.91 3.69
CA MET A 121 -28.17 -47.91 2.64
C MET A 121 -27.62 -47.44 1.29
N ALA A 122 -27.82 -46.18 0.92
CA ALA A 122 -27.25 -45.60 -0.29
C ALA A 122 -25.71 -45.66 -0.31
N ALA A 123 -25.08 -45.33 0.83
CA ALA A 123 -23.63 -45.39 0.96
C ALA A 123 -23.09 -46.83 0.88
N HIS A 124 -23.86 -47.81 1.35
CA HIS A 124 -23.50 -49.22 1.28
C HIS A 124 -23.65 -49.77 -0.15
N SER A 125 -24.72 -49.42 -0.85
CA SER A 125 -24.97 -49.84 -2.24
C SER A 125 -23.92 -49.30 -3.20
N LEU A 126 -23.56 -48.01 -3.09
CA LEU A 126 -22.51 -47.42 -3.94
C LEU A 126 -21.12 -48.03 -3.71
N LYS A 127 -20.85 -48.52 -2.50
CA LYS A 127 -19.58 -49.21 -2.18
C LYS A 127 -19.48 -50.62 -2.76
N LYS A 128 -20.62 -51.22 -3.10
CA LYS A 128 -20.71 -52.60 -3.61
C LYS A 128 -20.93 -52.68 -5.11
N LEU A 129 -20.81 -51.56 -5.82
CA LEU A 129 -20.89 -51.56 -7.28
C LEU A 129 -19.80 -52.48 -7.86
N PRO A 130 -20.16 -53.40 -8.76
CA PRO A 130 -19.19 -54.36 -9.31
C PRO A 130 -18.17 -53.68 -10.21
N ASN A 131 -18.58 -52.59 -10.87
CA ASN A 131 -17.75 -51.80 -11.77
C ASN A 131 -17.55 -50.39 -11.21
N PRO A 132 -16.35 -49.79 -11.41
CA PRO A 132 -16.08 -48.43 -10.98
C PRO A 132 -16.99 -47.43 -11.69
N ILE A 133 -17.40 -46.40 -10.95
CA ILE A 133 -18.32 -45.34 -11.40
C ILE A 133 -17.68 -44.59 -12.58
N GLN A 134 -18.42 -44.50 -13.68
CA GLN A 134 -17.96 -43.82 -14.90
C GLN A 134 -18.22 -42.31 -14.85
N ALA A 135 -17.48 -41.55 -15.65
CA ALA A 135 -17.44 -40.09 -15.55
C ALA A 135 -18.80 -39.42 -15.85
N ASP A 136 -19.59 -39.98 -16.75
CA ASP A 136 -20.95 -39.53 -17.08
C ASP A 136 -21.98 -39.89 -16.00
N GLU A 137 -21.66 -40.83 -15.11
CA GLU A 137 -22.49 -41.24 -13.97
C GLU A 137 -22.27 -40.39 -12.71
N LEU A 138 -21.15 -39.64 -12.64
CA LEU A 138 -20.81 -38.76 -11.52
C LEU A 138 -21.85 -37.67 -11.28
N PHE A 139 -22.59 -37.27 -12.33
CA PHE A 139 -23.67 -36.28 -12.20
C PHE A 139 -24.83 -36.80 -11.33
N ALA A 140 -25.15 -38.09 -11.42
CA ALA A 140 -26.18 -38.72 -10.60
C ALA A 140 -25.75 -38.84 -9.12
N ILE A 141 -24.46 -39.08 -8.88
CA ILE A 141 -23.88 -39.10 -7.53
C ILE A 141 -23.86 -37.70 -6.90
N GLY A 142 -23.55 -36.68 -7.69
CA GLY A 142 -23.63 -35.28 -7.25
C GLY A 142 -25.04 -34.89 -6.80
N LYS A 143 -26.07 -35.31 -7.55
CA LYS A 143 -27.48 -35.12 -7.17
C LYS A 143 -27.81 -35.80 -5.83
N LEU A 144 -27.38 -37.04 -5.62
CA LEU A 144 -27.58 -37.76 -4.37
C LEU A 144 -26.94 -37.08 -3.15
N PHE A 145 -25.73 -36.54 -3.29
CA PHE A 145 -25.09 -35.78 -2.21
C PHE A 145 -25.80 -34.47 -1.88
N MET A 146 -26.44 -33.83 -2.87
CA MET A 146 -27.22 -32.62 -2.63
C MET A 146 -28.53 -32.92 -1.90
N THR A 147 -29.19 -34.03 -2.22
CA THR A 147 -30.41 -34.48 -1.52
C THR A 147 -30.08 -34.93 -0.08
N SER A 148 -28.95 -35.63 0.11
CA SER A 148 -28.39 -35.98 1.43
C SER A 148 -28.03 -34.75 2.28
N PHE A 149 -27.47 -33.71 1.67
CA PHE A 149 -27.20 -32.43 2.33
C PHE A 149 -28.48 -31.79 2.89
N ARG A 150 -29.55 -31.77 2.09
CA ARG A 150 -30.86 -31.26 2.52
C ARG A 150 -31.46 -32.11 3.64
N ALA A 151 -31.31 -33.43 3.56
CA ALA A 151 -31.76 -34.36 4.59
C ALA A 151 -31.09 -34.12 5.95
N ARG A 152 -29.76 -33.95 5.96
CA ARG A 152 -28.98 -33.69 7.18
C ARG A 152 -29.20 -32.31 7.76
N MET A 153 -29.46 -31.33 6.90
CA MET A 153 -29.84 -29.98 7.34
C MET A 153 -31.19 -30.00 8.04
N ALA A 154 -32.16 -30.75 7.50
CA ALA A 154 -33.48 -30.91 8.12
C ALA A 154 -33.42 -31.64 9.47
N ARG A 155 -32.40 -32.48 9.70
CA ARG A 155 -32.09 -33.12 11.00
C ARG A 155 -31.29 -32.23 11.97
N GLY A 156 -30.89 -31.02 11.57
CA GLY A 156 -30.13 -30.10 12.43
C GLY A 156 -28.67 -30.52 12.68
N GLU A 157 -28.13 -31.46 11.91
CA GLU A 157 -26.77 -31.99 12.10
C GLU A 157 -25.71 -31.13 11.39
N LEU A 158 -25.20 -30.11 12.08
CA LEU A 158 -24.40 -29.06 11.45
C LEU A 158 -23.07 -29.55 10.84
N ALA A 159 -22.27 -30.35 11.54
CA ALA A 159 -20.96 -30.81 11.03
C ALA A 159 -21.05 -31.85 9.88
N PRO A 160 -21.98 -32.83 9.90
CA PRO A 160 -22.25 -33.70 8.75
C PRO A 160 -22.84 -32.96 7.54
N THR A 161 -23.67 -31.93 7.78
CA THR A 161 -24.24 -31.06 6.73
C THR A 161 -23.15 -30.29 5.98
N VAL A 162 -22.20 -29.67 6.71
CA VAL A 162 -21.07 -28.96 6.08
C VAL A 162 -20.20 -29.91 5.22
N ARG A 163 -20.02 -31.17 5.64
CA ARG A 163 -19.24 -32.18 4.88
C ARG A 163 -19.96 -32.69 3.63
N ALA A 164 -21.27 -32.93 3.70
CA ALA A 164 -22.06 -33.31 2.53
C ALA A 164 -22.12 -32.17 1.49
N GLY A 165 -22.25 -30.92 1.95
CA GLY A 165 -22.19 -29.73 1.11
C GLY A 165 -20.84 -29.57 0.38
N PHE A 166 -19.71 -29.80 1.06
CA PHE A 166 -18.38 -29.76 0.44
C PHE A 166 -18.17 -30.82 -0.65
N ARG A 167 -18.67 -32.05 -0.43
CA ARG A 167 -18.59 -33.15 -1.41
C ARG A 167 -19.43 -32.87 -2.65
N ALA A 168 -20.63 -32.34 -2.47
CA ALA A 168 -21.48 -31.92 -3.58
C ALA A 168 -20.82 -30.80 -4.40
N LEU A 169 -20.16 -29.83 -3.74
CA LEU A 169 -19.40 -28.77 -4.40
C LEU A 169 -18.19 -29.29 -5.17
N THR A 170 -17.51 -30.31 -4.63
CA THR A 170 -16.33 -30.94 -5.24
C THR A 170 -16.71 -31.69 -6.51
N VAL A 171 -17.76 -32.52 -6.48
CA VAL A 171 -18.23 -33.27 -7.65
C VAL A 171 -18.83 -32.33 -8.71
N SER A 172 -19.58 -31.29 -8.29
CA SER A 172 -20.12 -30.29 -9.20
C SER A 172 -19.05 -29.44 -9.89
N ARG A 173 -17.88 -29.27 -9.29
CA ARG A 173 -16.72 -28.59 -9.89
C ARG A 173 -15.87 -29.53 -10.76
N PHE A 174 -15.77 -30.80 -10.40
CA PHE A 174 -15.05 -31.82 -11.19
C PHE A 174 -15.67 -32.05 -12.58
N LEU A 175 -17.00 -31.98 -12.68
CA LEU A 175 -17.73 -32.13 -13.96
C LEU A 175 -17.71 -30.89 -14.86
N LEU A 176 -17.16 -29.76 -14.38
CA LEU A 176 -17.14 -28.48 -15.10
C LEU A 176 -15.72 -27.93 -15.31
N ALA A 177 -14.67 -28.69 -14.98
CA ALA A 177 -13.30 -28.21 -15.02
C ALA A 177 -12.46 -29.00 -16.02
N GLU A 178 -12.29 -28.46 -17.23
CA GLU A 178 -10.99 -28.55 -17.88
C GLU A 178 -10.11 -27.46 -17.25
N ASP A 179 -8.93 -27.88 -16.74
CA ASP A 179 -7.85 -27.14 -16.09
C ASP A 179 -7.99 -26.72 -14.60
N VAL A 180 -7.20 -27.38 -13.74
CA VAL A 180 -6.88 -26.92 -12.38
C VAL A 180 -5.38 -26.69 -12.24
N SER A 181 -5.00 -25.49 -11.82
CA SER A 181 -3.62 -25.08 -11.53
C SER A 181 -3.08 -25.72 -10.24
N LEU A 182 -1.83 -26.20 -10.29
CA LEU A 182 -1.08 -26.74 -9.13
C LEU A 182 -0.72 -25.66 -8.08
N GLU A 183 -1.02 -24.38 -8.36
CA GLU A 183 -0.74 -23.23 -7.48
C GLU A 183 -1.60 -23.19 -6.21
N LEU A 184 -2.66 -23.99 -6.09
CA LEU A 184 -3.52 -24.01 -4.90
C LEU A 184 -2.98 -24.87 -3.74
N ILE A 185 -1.95 -25.67 -3.99
CA ILE A 185 -1.40 -26.62 -3.00
C ILE A 185 -0.73 -25.91 -1.81
N PRO A 186 0.06 -24.83 -1.98
CA PRO A 186 0.61 -24.05 -0.86
C PRO A 186 -0.45 -23.43 0.05
N ASP A 187 -1.56 -22.94 -0.54
CA ASP A 187 -2.66 -22.34 0.21
C ASP A 187 -3.45 -23.39 1.01
N LEU A 188 -3.69 -24.55 0.42
CA LEU A 188 -4.30 -25.70 1.10
C LEU A 188 -3.41 -26.23 2.23
N PHE A 189 -2.09 -26.29 2.02
CA PHE A 189 -1.12 -26.66 3.05
C PHE A 189 -1.14 -25.67 4.23
N TYR A 190 -1.13 -24.36 3.97
CA TYR A 190 -1.22 -23.31 4.99
C TYR A 190 -2.55 -23.34 5.76
N ILE A 191 -3.67 -23.58 5.08
CA ILE A 191 -4.99 -23.70 5.71
C ILE A 191 -5.05 -24.91 6.64
N LEU A 192 -4.46 -26.05 6.25
CA LEU A 192 -4.40 -27.24 7.11
C LEU A 192 -3.43 -27.04 8.29
N LEU A 193 -2.29 -26.37 8.08
CA LEU A 193 -1.33 -26.06 9.13
C LEU A 193 -1.89 -25.10 10.17
N THR A 194 -2.55 -24.02 9.75
CA THR A 194 -3.19 -23.03 10.64
C THR A 194 -4.34 -23.60 11.44
N ARG A 195 -4.93 -24.72 10.98
CA ARG A 195 -5.95 -25.51 11.68
C ARG A 195 -5.38 -26.70 12.47
N ARG A 196 -4.05 -26.82 12.54
CA ARG A 196 -3.27 -27.90 13.20
C ARG A 196 -3.56 -29.33 12.72
N ARG A 197 -3.93 -29.53 11.45
CA ARG A 197 -4.18 -30.86 10.85
C ARG A 197 -2.97 -31.35 10.05
N ILE A 198 -1.91 -31.71 10.77
CA ILE A 198 -0.54 -31.90 10.23
C ILE A 198 -0.39 -33.14 9.34
N ALA A 199 -0.99 -34.28 9.70
CA ALA A 199 -0.90 -35.50 8.89
C ALA A 199 -1.50 -35.31 7.49
N GLU A 200 -2.61 -34.57 7.40
CA GLU A 200 -3.30 -34.28 6.14
C GLU A 200 -2.54 -33.25 5.30
N ALA A 201 -1.86 -32.30 5.96
CA ALA A 201 -0.95 -31.38 5.30
C ALA A 201 0.25 -32.13 4.69
N VAL A 202 0.77 -33.16 5.38
CA VAL A 202 1.82 -34.06 4.86
C VAL A 202 1.30 -34.94 3.71
N ASP A 203 0.08 -35.45 3.80
CA ASP A 203 -0.53 -36.24 2.72
C ASP A 203 -0.74 -35.43 1.44
N ILE A 204 -1.10 -34.14 1.55
CA ILE A 204 -1.19 -33.23 0.40
C ILE A 204 0.20 -32.99 -0.23
N LEU A 205 1.25 -32.83 0.59
CA LEU A 205 2.63 -32.75 0.10
C LEU A 205 3.07 -34.05 -0.62
N GLN A 206 2.75 -35.21 -0.05
CA GLN A 206 3.05 -36.52 -0.67
C GLN A 206 2.23 -36.79 -1.93
N PHE A 207 1.01 -36.26 -2.00
CA PHE A 207 0.17 -36.32 -3.20
C PHE A 207 0.77 -35.44 -4.30
N ALA A 208 1.15 -34.20 -3.99
CA ALA A 208 1.84 -33.29 -4.92
C ALA A 208 3.15 -33.88 -5.46
N LEU A 209 3.92 -34.57 -4.60
CA LEU A 209 5.15 -35.29 -4.99
C LEU A 209 4.88 -36.47 -5.95
N ARG A 210 3.73 -37.14 -5.81
CA ARG A 210 3.35 -38.28 -6.67
C ARG A 210 2.78 -37.83 -8.01
N THR A 211 2.01 -36.74 -8.04
CA THR A 211 1.41 -36.20 -9.27
C THR A 211 2.38 -35.34 -10.08
N GLY A 212 3.41 -34.76 -9.45
CA GLY A 212 4.43 -33.95 -10.13
C GLY A 212 5.46 -34.74 -10.94
N GLN A 213 5.60 -36.06 -10.71
CA GLN A 213 6.65 -36.88 -11.34
C GLN A 213 6.54 -36.99 -12.87
N ASP A 214 5.34 -36.83 -13.44
CA ASP A 214 5.13 -36.98 -14.89
C ASP A 214 4.93 -35.64 -15.62
N HIS A 215 4.86 -34.50 -14.91
CA HIS A 215 4.40 -33.23 -15.48
C HIS A 215 5.20 -31.97 -15.09
N MET A 216 6.30 -32.07 -14.33
CA MET A 216 7.10 -30.89 -13.92
C MET A 216 8.52 -30.87 -14.47
N SER A 217 9.03 -29.68 -14.80
CA SER A 217 10.43 -29.49 -15.19
C SER A 217 11.37 -29.59 -13.98
N TYR A 218 12.59 -30.11 -14.19
CA TYR A 218 13.57 -30.38 -13.13
C TYR A 218 13.96 -29.17 -12.26
N GLU A 219 13.93 -27.94 -12.78
CA GLU A 219 14.22 -26.71 -12.00
C GLU A 219 13.05 -26.30 -11.10
N SER A 220 11.82 -26.45 -11.58
CA SER A 220 10.60 -26.19 -10.82
C SER A 220 10.45 -27.17 -9.66
N GLU A 221 10.88 -28.41 -9.86
CA GLU A 221 10.93 -29.44 -8.82
C GLU A 221 11.87 -29.02 -7.68
N THR A 222 13.08 -28.54 -7.98
CA THR A 222 14.06 -28.13 -6.96
C THR A 222 13.62 -26.89 -6.16
N TRP A 223 12.97 -25.91 -6.81
CA TRP A 223 12.41 -24.74 -6.14
C TRP A 223 11.24 -25.12 -5.22
N TYR A 224 10.40 -26.06 -5.65
CA TYR A 224 9.29 -26.58 -4.86
C TYR A 224 9.79 -27.32 -3.60
N HIS A 225 10.85 -28.13 -3.72
CA HIS A 225 11.48 -28.82 -2.59
C HIS A 225 12.10 -27.84 -1.58
N ALA A 226 12.69 -26.73 -2.05
CA ALA A 226 13.23 -25.68 -1.18
C ALA A 226 12.12 -24.94 -0.41
N LEU A 227 11.01 -24.62 -1.07
CA LEU A 227 9.85 -23.97 -0.46
C LEU A 227 9.21 -24.87 0.63
N CYS A 228 9.09 -26.17 0.37
CA CYS A 228 8.55 -27.12 1.35
C CYS A 228 9.43 -27.23 2.61
N ILE A 229 10.77 -27.19 2.46
CA ILE A 229 11.72 -27.22 3.58
C ILE A 229 11.65 -25.91 4.38
N ASP A 230 11.59 -24.75 3.73
CA ASP A 230 11.44 -23.45 4.39
C ASP A 230 10.14 -23.40 5.21
N LEU A 231 9.04 -23.93 4.68
CA LEU A 231 7.75 -24.01 5.38
C LEU A 231 7.75 -24.97 6.58
N ILE A 232 8.49 -26.08 6.49
CA ILE A 232 8.70 -27.00 7.62
C ILE A 232 9.55 -26.32 8.72
N LEU A 233 10.55 -25.53 8.34
CA LEU A 233 11.45 -24.81 9.25
C LEU A 233 10.79 -23.60 9.93
N ASP A 234 9.94 -22.84 9.22
CA ASP A 234 9.24 -21.64 9.73
C ASP A 234 8.04 -21.99 10.62
N ALA A 235 7.39 -23.12 10.37
CA ALA A 235 6.29 -23.60 11.20
C ALA A 235 6.75 -24.18 12.55
N GLY A 236 8.06 -24.32 12.78
CA GLY A 236 8.64 -24.68 14.09
C GLY A 236 8.35 -26.11 14.57
N PHE A 237 8.06 -27.06 13.67
CA PHE A 237 7.68 -28.43 14.06
C PHE A 237 8.86 -29.42 14.02
N GLN A 238 9.14 -30.08 15.15
CA GLN A 238 9.87 -31.36 15.20
C GLN A 238 8.91 -32.52 14.93
N LEU A 239 8.53 -32.79 13.67
CA LEU A 239 7.64 -33.93 13.36
C LEU A 239 7.96 -34.60 12.02
N VAL A 240 9.17 -35.15 11.88
CA VAL A 240 9.42 -36.43 11.18
C VAL A 240 10.69 -37.04 11.80
N SER A 241 10.88 -38.36 11.70
CA SER A 241 12.16 -38.94 12.09
C SER A 241 13.29 -38.24 11.30
N PRO A 242 14.43 -37.89 11.92
CA PRO A 242 15.57 -37.33 11.20
C PRO A 242 16.03 -38.19 10.02
N GLN A 243 15.63 -39.47 10.00
CA GLN A 243 15.91 -40.43 8.94
C GLN A 243 15.07 -40.18 7.68
N ASP A 244 13.80 -39.79 7.79
CA ASP A 244 12.94 -39.52 6.63
C ASP A 244 13.26 -38.17 5.98
N ILE A 245 13.56 -37.15 6.80
CA ILE A 245 14.10 -35.88 6.30
C ILE A 245 15.50 -36.08 5.70
N SER A 246 16.32 -36.97 6.26
CA SER A 246 17.61 -37.34 5.64
C SER A 246 17.44 -38.06 4.31
N ARG A 247 16.47 -38.97 4.16
CA ARG A 247 16.17 -39.62 2.87
C ARG A 247 15.69 -38.61 1.83
N PHE A 248 14.82 -37.68 2.24
CA PHE A 248 14.34 -36.59 1.39
C PHE A 248 15.49 -35.69 0.92
N ALA A 249 16.42 -35.37 1.82
CA ALA A 249 17.64 -34.63 1.51
C ALA A 249 18.53 -35.38 0.51
N GLU A 250 18.87 -36.64 0.79
CA GLU A 250 19.71 -37.51 -0.06
C GLU A 250 19.10 -37.72 -1.46
N TYR A 251 17.77 -37.89 -1.54
CA TYR A 251 17.04 -37.97 -2.80
C TYR A 251 17.16 -36.69 -3.63
N SER A 252 16.97 -35.53 -3.00
CA SER A 252 17.03 -34.22 -3.67
C SER A 252 18.43 -33.88 -4.18
N ILE A 253 19.49 -34.36 -3.52
CA ILE A 253 20.88 -34.09 -3.89
C ILE A 253 21.36 -35.02 -4.99
N SER A 254 20.99 -36.30 -4.94
CA SER A 254 21.50 -37.31 -5.88
C SER A 254 20.97 -37.14 -7.31
N ARG A 255 19.85 -36.42 -7.52
CA ARG A 255 19.25 -36.21 -8.85
C ARG A 255 19.61 -34.89 -9.55
N GLY A 256 20.11 -33.89 -8.84
CA GLY A 256 20.45 -32.58 -9.43
C GLY A 256 21.80 -32.58 -10.14
N LYS A 257 21.86 -32.18 -11.42
CA LYS A 257 23.12 -32.07 -12.19
C LYS A 257 23.75 -30.66 -12.24
N SER A 258 23.13 -29.61 -11.70
CA SER A 258 23.74 -28.26 -11.61
C SER A 258 23.51 -27.57 -10.24
N ALA A 259 24.36 -26.58 -9.91
CA ALA A 259 24.42 -25.89 -8.62
C ALA A 259 23.67 -24.54 -8.61
N GLY A 260 22.44 -24.49 -9.13
CA GLY A 260 21.64 -23.27 -9.22
C GLY A 260 21.12 -22.72 -7.85
N PRO A 261 20.57 -21.48 -7.83
CA PRO A 261 20.15 -20.75 -6.62
C PRO A 261 19.17 -21.51 -5.70
N SER A 262 18.24 -22.27 -6.28
CA SER A 262 17.25 -23.06 -5.54
C SER A 262 17.88 -24.23 -4.78
N ARG A 263 18.87 -24.89 -5.39
CA ARG A 263 19.63 -25.97 -4.73
C ARG A 263 20.52 -25.42 -3.61
N ARG A 264 21.06 -24.21 -3.79
CA ARG A 264 21.82 -23.48 -2.75
C ARG A 264 20.95 -23.16 -1.53
N ARG A 265 19.68 -22.74 -1.71
CA ARG A 265 18.73 -22.55 -0.60
C ARG A 265 18.37 -23.86 0.10
N LEU A 266 18.09 -24.90 -0.68
CA LEU A 266 17.81 -26.24 -0.15
C LEU A 266 18.96 -26.75 0.73
N VAL A 267 20.21 -26.54 0.30
CA VAL A 267 21.43 -26.92 1.05
C VAL A 267 21.50 -26.23 2.41
N VAL A 268 21.21 -24.93 2.46
CA VAL A 268 21.26 -24.11 3.68
C VAL A 268 20.14 -24.52 4.65
N GLY A 269 18.94 -24.78 4.15
CA GLY A 269 17.83 -25.30 4.95
C GLY A 269 18.14 -26.67 5.58
N LEU A 270 18.73 -27.59 4.80
CA LEU A 270 19.11 -28.92 5.26
C LEU A 270 20.28 -28.93 6.26
N TRP A 271 21.31 -28.11 6.03
CA TRP A 271 22.42 -27.93 6.97
C TRP A 271 21.93 -27.39 8.32
N THR A 272 21.05 -26.38 8.30
CA THR A 272 20.43 -25.81 9.50
C THR A 272 19.57 -26.84 10.24
N TYR A 273 18.82 -27.67 9.52
CA TYR A 273 18.04 -28.77 10.12
C TYR A 273 18.93 -29.79 10.84
N TRP A 274 20.00 -30.29 10.21
CA TRP A 274 20.86 -31.31 10.82
C TRP A 274 21.67 -30.82 12.02
N LEU A 275 22.02 -29.52 12.05
CA LEU A 275 22.57 -28.88 13.25
C LEU A 275 21.53 -28.81 14.38
N ARG A 276 20.26 -28.48 14.09
CA ARG A 276 19.18 -28.45 15.10
C ARG A 276 18.86 -29.80 15.74
N VAL A 277 19.11 -30.90 15.03
CA VAL A 277 18.92 -32.27 15.54
C VAL A 277 20.22 -32.92 16.03
N ASP A 278 21.25 -32.12 16.35
CA ASP A 278 22.54 -32.55 16.92
C ASP A 278 23.30 -33.61 16.10
N SER A 279 23.05 -33.67 14.79
CA SER A 279 23.71 -34.59 13.85
C SER A 279 24.90 -33.94 13.17
N GLU A 280 25.81 -33.39 13.98
CA GLU A 280 26.94 -32.52 13.56
C GLU A 280 27.86 -33.18 12.51
N ARG A 281 28.04 -34.51 12.61
CA ARG A 281 28.85 -35.29 11.65
C ARG A 281 28.25 -35.32 10.24
N ARG A 282 26.91 -35.29 10.13
CA ARG A 282 26.20 -35.22 8.85
C ARG A 282 26.19 -33.80 8.31
N ALA A 283 25.97 -32.80 9.17
CA ALA A 283 26.06 -31.39 8.79
C ALA A 283 27.45 -31.05 8.22
N LYS A 284 28.55 -31.48 8.87
CA LYS A 284 29.93 -31.26 8.40
C LYS A 284 30.27 -32.02 7.11
N ARG A 285 29.78 -33.26 6.95
CA ARG A 285 29.93 -34.01 5.69
C ARG A 285 29.25 -33.26 4.54
N PHE A 286 28.04 -32.77 4.78
CA PHE A 286 27.25 -32.04 3.80
C PHE A 286 27.84 -30.68 3.41
N GLU A 287 28.36 -29.97 4.40
CA GLU A 287 29.10 -28.73 4.25
C GLU A 287 30.34 -28.97 3.37
N SER A 288 31.10 -30.03 3.62
CA SER A 288 32.26 -30.42 2.80
C SER A 288 31.87 -30.79 1.36
N GLU A 289 30.75 -31.49 1.17
CA GLU A 289 30.25 -31.92 -0.15
C GLU A 289 29.71 -30.70 -0.94
N SER A 290 29.02 -29.78 -0.26
CA SER A 290 28.54 -28.51 -0.82
C SER A 290 29.67 -27.54 -1.17
N LEU A 291 30.74 -27.51 -0.36
CA LEU A 291 31.97 -26.76 -0.66
C LEU A 291 32.72 -27.35 -1.86
N SER A 292 32.69 -28.68 -2.05
CA SER A 292 33.30 -29.32 -3.23
C SER A 292 32.63 -28.92 -4.55
N TRP A 293 31.35 -28.54 -4.51
CA TRP A 293 30.61 -28.05 -5.68
C TRP A 293 31.06 -26.65 -6.13
N ALA A 294 31.74 -25.88 -5.28
CA ALA A 294 32.33 -24.59 -5.65
C ALA A 294 33.64 -24.73 -6.45
N ALA A 295 34.27 -25.91 -6.44
CA ALA A 295 35.57 -26.15 -7.09
C ALA A 295 35.46 -26.55 -8.58
N HIS A 296 34.26 -26.80 -9.10
CA HIS A 296 34.02 -27.08 -10.52
C HIS A 296 33.13 -25.97 -11.08
N GLN A 297 33.72 -25.11 -11.93
CA GLN A 297 33.17 -23.93 -12.62
C GLN A 297 31.64 -23.97 -12.77
N ASP A 298 30.84 -22.99 -12.36
CA ASP A 298 30.96 -21.53 -12.45
C ASP A 298 30.04 -20.87 -11.39
N ASP A 299 30.35 -19.62 -11.01
CA ASP A 299 29.57 -18.65 -10.18
C ASP A 299 29.46 -18.77 -8.64
N GLY A 300 29.85 -19.88 -8.00
CA GLY A 300 29.76 -20.06 -6.54
C GLY A 300 30.80 -19.28 -5.72
N SER A 301 30.69 -17.95 -5.62
CA SER A 301 31.60 -17.16 -4.77
C SER A 301 31.51 -17.60 -3.30
N MET A 302 32.65 -17.92 -2.68
CA MET A 302 32.83 -18.30 -1.26
C MET A 302 32.06 -17.38 -0.29
N THR A 303 31.92 -16.11 -0.66
CA THR A 303 31.19 -15.05 0.04
C THR A 303 29.70 -15.33 0.20
N THR A 304 29.04 -15.90 -0.80
CA THR A 304 27.58 -16.17 -0.74
C THR A 304 27.25 -17.36 0.15
N LEU A 305 28.13 -18.38 0.18
CA LEU A 305 28.00 -19.54 1.08
C LEU A 305 28.21 -19.11 2.55
N LEU A 306 29.21 -18.26 2.81
CA LEU A 306 29.45 -17.62 4.12
C LEU A 306 28.28 -16.75 4.58
N SER A 307 27.66 -15.98 3.67
CA SER A 307 26.46 -15.17 3.98
C SER A 307 25.25 -16.04 4.33
N ALA A 308 25.08 -17.18 3.68
CA ALA A 308 23.97 -18.09 3.97
C ALA A 308 24.18 -18.84 5.30
N MET A 309 25.41 -19.20 5.65
CA MET A 309 25.74 -19.80 6.95
C MET A 309 25.53 -18.82 8.13
N ARG A 310 25.76 -17.52 7.93
CA ARG A 310 25.42 -16.47 8.92
C ARG A 310 23.91 -16.23 9.08
N LEU A 311 23.14 -16.40 8.01
CA LEU A 311 21.67 -16.29 8.06
C LEU A 311 21.06 -17.43 8.91
N ALA A 312 21.63 -18.63 8.80
CA ALA A 312 21.25 -19.80 9.60
C ALA A 312 21.51 -19.60 11.11
N GLU A 313 22.59 -18.91 11.48
CA GLU A 313 22.92 -18.54 12.87
C GLU A 313 21.84 -17.62 13.49
N GLY A 314 21.37 -16.61 12.73
CA GLY A 314 20.29 -15.72 13.18
C GLY A 314 18.90 -16.40 13.29
N MET A 315 18.62 -17.40 12.45
CA MET A 315 17.38 -18.17 12.54
C MET A 315 17.37 -19.16 13.73
N LEU A 316 18.54 -19.64 14.18
CA LEU A 316 18.70 -20.48 15.38
C LEU A 316 18.37 -19.71 16.67
N GLU A 317 18.79 -18.44 16.78
CA GLU A 317 18.46 -17.57 17.93
C GLU A 317 16.97 -17.21 18.01
N SER A 318 16.30 -17.06 16.87
CA SER A 318 14.86 -16.77 16.78
C SER A 318 13.99 -17.98 17.17
N LEU A 319 14.44 -19.20 16.82
CA LEU A 319 13.73 -20.43 17.18
C LEU A 319 13.86 -20.79 18.66
N ALA A 320 15.01 -20.51 19.28
CA ALA A 320 15.23 -20.70 20.71
C ALA A 320 14.25 -19.90 21.58
N ARG A 321 13.82 -18.70 21.13
CA ARG A 321 12.79 -17.89 21.81
C ARG A 321 11.37 -18.42 21.62
N LYS A 322 11.06 -19.04 20.47
CA LYS A 322 9.74 -19.62 20.17
C LYS A 322 9.48 -20.95 20.90
N MET A 323 10.52 -21.72 21.24
CA MET A 323 10.39 -22.96 22.03
C MET A 323 9.93 -22.73 23.48
N ASP A 324 10.19 -21.55 24.06
CA ASP A 324 9.72 -21.17 25.40
C ASP A 324 8.22 -20.82 25.43
N ASP A 325 7.67 -20.32 24.31
CA ASP A 325 6.25 -20.00 24.15
C ASP A 325 5.36 -21.23 23.89
N LEU A 326 5.92 -22.33 23.36
CA LEU A 326 5.19 -23.58 23.10
C LEU A 326 4.87 -24.40 24.37
N ARG A 327 5.56 -24.16 25.49
CA ARG A 327 5.33 -24.88 26.77
C ARG A 327 4.06 -24.44 27.53
N LYS A 328 3.35 -23.39 27.09
CA LYS A 328 2.24 -22.78 27.86
C LYS A 328 0.81 -23.12 27.39
N VAL A 329 0.62 -24.00 26.40
CA VAL A 329 -0.72 -24.25 25.83
C VAL A 329 -1.14 -25.73 25.97
N VAL A 330 -1.76 -26.06 27.11
CA VAL A 330 -2.67 -27.20 27.29
C VAL A 330 -4.07 -26.66 27.66
N ASP A 331 -5.09 -27.16 26.95
CA ASP A 331 -6.55 -27.17 27.17
C ASP A 331 -7.37 -25.88 27.48
N LEU A 332 -8.16 -25.48 26.47
CA LEU A 332 -8.77 -24.16 26.28
C LEU A 332 -10.23 -23.98 26.78
N MET A 333 -10.86 -24.95 27.47
CA MET A 333 -12.21 -24.74 28.02
C MET A 333 -12.29 -24.77 29.56
N GLU A 334 -11.38 -25.44 30.25
CA GLU A 334 -11.29 -25.37 31.72
C GLU A 334 -10.50 -24.13 32.18
N LEU A 335 -9.46 -23.73 31.43
CA LEU A 335 -8.72 -22.50 31.66
C LEU A 335 -9.53 -21.22 31.41
N ARG A 336 -10.55 -21.27 30.53
CA ARG A 336 -11.41 -20.10 30.25
C ARG A 336 -12.19 -19.66 31.50
N SER A 337 -12.64 -20.62 32.31
CA SER A 337 -13.34 -20.36 33.57
C SER A 337 -12.42 -19.90 34.71
N ILE A 338 -11.14 -20.28 34.66
CA ILE A 338 -10.11 -19.83 35.62
C ILE A 338 -9.60 -18.44 35.24
N ALA A 339 -9.43 -18.17 33.95
CA ALA A 339 -8.98 -16.89 33.40
C ALA A 339 -9.96 -15.74 33.70
N ASP A 340 -11.27 -15.97 33.60
CA ASP A 340 -12.27 -14.95 33.93
C ASP A 340 -12.23 -14.55 35.43
N ARG A 341 -11.80 -15.46 36.32
CA ARG A 341 -11.63 -15.20 37.77
C ARG A 341 -10.34 -14.47 38.12
N GLU A 342 -9.22 -14.77 37.43
CA GLU A 342 -7.94 -14.08 37.65
C GLU A 342 -7.89 -12.71 36.93
N LEU A 343 -8.64 -12.52 35.84
CA LEU A 343 -8.81 -11.20 35.20
C LEU A 343 -9.47 -10.18 36.13
N ALA A 344 -10.51 -10.59 36.88
CA ALA A 344 -11.17 -9.73 37.88
C ALA A 344 -10.26 -9.38 39.07
N ARG A 345 -9.22 -10.18 39.31
CA ARG A 345 -8.18 -9.93 40.33
C ARG A 345 -7.14 -8.93 39.83
N LEU A 346 -6.73 -9.04 38.56
CA LEU A 346 -5.82 -8.12 37.87
C LEU A 346 -6.44 -6.74 37.61
N GLU A 347 -7.76 -6.64 37.52
CA GLU A 347 -8.49 -5.36 37.48
C GLU A 347 -8.28 -4.50 38.74
N ASN A 348 -7.93 -5.11 39.88
CA ASN A 348 -7.61 -4.40 41.13
C ASN A 348 -6.15 -3.96 41.26
N ASP A 349 -5.22 -4.48 40.45
CA ASP A 349 -3.81 -4.06 40.48
C ASP A 349 -3.53 -2.94 39.45
N ALA A 350 -3.83 -1.74 39.93
CA ALA A 350 -3.71 -0.48 39.22
C ALA A 350 -2.24 -0.09 38.94
N ARG A 351 -1.82 -0.17 37.67
CA ARG A 351 -1.06 0.89 36.94
C ARG A 351 -0.73 0.52 35.49
N VAL A 352 -0.50 -0.76 35.18
CA VAL A 352 -0.17 -1.19 33.80
C VAL A 352 -1.43 -1.22 32.89
N LEU A 353 -2.58 -1.62 33.44
CA LEU A 353 -3.81 -1.72 32.67
C LEU A 353 -4.40 -0.37 32.23
N ARG A 354 -4.05 0.76 32.86
CA ARG A 354 -4.47 2.07 32.35
C ARG A 354 -3.91 2.29 30.94
N ALA A 355 -2.62 2.00 30.72
CA ALA A 355 -1.91 2.21 29.45
C ALA A 355 -2.46 1.40 28.27
N LEU A 356 -2.98 0.20 28.52
CA LEU A 356 -3.41 -0.74 27.47
C LEU A 356 -4.93 -0.72 27.21
N HIS A 357 -5.71 -0.17 28.14
CA HIS A 357 -7.17 -0.14 28.06
C HIS A 357 -7.70 0.51 26.78
N PRO A 358 -7.14 1.63 26.25
CA PRO A 358 -7.62 2.22 24.99
C PRO A 358 -7.48 1.31 23.77
N ARG A 359 -6.32 0.65 23.61
CA ARG A 359 -6.05 -0.25 22.48
C ARG A 359 -6.96 -1.45 22.48
N TRP A 360 -7.24 -2.00 23.66
CA TRP A 360 -8.14 -3.13 23.81
C TRP A 360 -9.59 -2.77 23.46
N CYS A 361 -10.08 -1.62 23.92
CA CYS A 361 -11.39 -1.10 23.53
C CYS A 361 -11.49 -0.90 22.01
N LEU A 362 -10.40 -0.47 21.34
CA LEU A 362 -10.35 -0.34 19.88
C LEU A 362 -10.47 -1.67 19.13
N LEU A 363 -9.74 -2.68 19.57
CA LEU A 363 -9.78 -4.03 18.99
C LEU A 363 -11.17 -4.66 19.14
N ARG A 364 -11.82 -4.45 20.30
CA ARG A 364 -13.18 -4.93 20.55
C ARG A 364 -14.21 -4.20 19.70
N ALA A 365 -14.04 -2.90 19.50
CA ALA A 365 -14.90 -2.10 18.62
C ALA A 365 -14.85 -2.60 17.16
N ASN A 366 -13.64 -2.88 16.64
CA ASN A 366 -13.46 -3.45 15.31
C ASN A 366 -14.10 -4.84 15.17
N SER A 367 -13.98 -5.69 16.20
CA SER A 367 -14.64 -7.00 16.22
C SER A 367 -16.17 -6.88 16.21
N CYS A 368 -16.73 -5.95 16.97
CA CYS A 368 -18.18 -5.68 16.98
C CYS A 368 -18.67 -5.12 15.63
N MET A 369 -17.88 -4.28 14.94
CA MET A 369 -18.21 -3.83 13.57
C MET A 369 -18.22 -4.98 12.57
N LEU A 370 -17.19 -5.84 12.58
CA LEU A 370 -17.07 -6.97 11.66
C LEU A 370 -18.19 -8.00 11.85
N SER A 371 -18.79 -8.04 13.05
CA SER A 371 -19.95 -8.87 13.36
C SER A 371 -21.28 -8.11 13.35
N GLY A 372 -21.31 -6.90 12.76
CA GLY A 372 -22.53 -6.13 12.49
C GLY A 372 -23.19 -5.44 13.69
N ARG A 373 -22.60 -5.51 14.89
CA ARG A 373 -23.12 -4.93 16.14
C ARG A 373 -22.62 -3.50 16.33
N LEU A 374 -23.05 -2.62 15.43
CA LEU A 374 -22.57 -1.24 15.30
C LEU A 374 -22.78 -0.35 16.56
N PRO A 375 -23.89 -0.43 17.31
CA PRO A 375 -24.06 0.35 18.53
C PRO A 375 -23.04 -0.02 19.62
N ALA A 376 -22.73 -1.32 19.75
CA ALA A 376 -21.73 -1.80 20.71
C ALA A 376 -20.30 -1.41 20.28
N ALA A 377 -20.01 -1.41 18.97
CA ALA A 377 -18.74 -0.94 18.43
C ALA A 377 -18.49 0.54 18.78
N ASN A 378 -19.49 1.40 18.61
CA ASN A 378 -19.37 2.83 18.93
C ASN A 378 -19.14 3.10 20.42
N VAL A 379 -19.76 2.30 21.32
CA VAL A 379 -19.52 2.40 22.76
C VAL A 379 -18.04 2.11 23.09
N PHE A 380 -17.46 1.06 22.50
CA PHE A 380 -16.07 0.70 22.73
C PHE A 380 -15.07 1.68 22.07
N PHE A 381 -15.39 2.28 20.91
CA PHE A 381 -14.56 3.35 20.33
C PHE A 381 -14.51 4.60 21.23
N ASN A 382 -15.65 5.03 21.79
CA ASN A 382 -15.70 6.18 22.69
C ASN A 382 -14.95 5.91 24.00
N GLN A 383 -15.07 4.71 24.56
CA GLN A 383 -14.32 4.28 25.75
C GLN A 383 -12.81 4.24 25.49
N ALA A 384 -12.37 3.83 24.30
CA ALA A 384 -10.96 3.89 23.90
C ALA A 384 -10.44 5.34 23.87
N LEU A 385 -11.21 6.24 23.26
CA LEU A 385 -10.84 7.66 23.15
C LEU A 385 -10.78 8.35 24.51
N GLU A 386 -11.75 8.09 25.38
CA GLU A 386 -11.81 8.68 26.72
C GLU A 386 -10.70 8.14 27.64
N GLY A 387 -10.38 6.83 27.52
CA GLY A 387 -9.24 6.21 28.19
C GLY A 387 -7.89 6.79 27.75
N ALA A 388 -7.71 7.04 26.45
CA ALA A 388 -6.48 7.65 25.91
C ALA A 388 -6.28 9.10 26.40
N LYS A 389 -7.37 9.89 26.48
CA LYS A 389 -7.35 11.27 27.01
C LYS A 389 -7.02 11.32 28.50
N LYS A 390 -7.60 10.43 29.31
CA LYS A 390 -7.31 10.34 30.76
C LYS A 390 -5.84 10.01 31.07
N MET A 391 -5.11 9.47 30.10
CA MET A 391 -3.68 9.18 30.20
C MET A 391 -2.77 10.20 29.53
N ASN A 392 -3.33 11.22 28.87
CA ASN A 392 -2.60 12.23 28.12
C ASN A 392 -1.69 11.65 27.00
N ASN A 393 -2.11 10.54 26.36
CA ASN A 393 -1.34 9.89 25.28
C ASN A 393 -1.93 10.21 23.89
N ARG A 394 -1.31 11.19 23.21
CA ARG A 394 -1.78 11.74 21.93
C ARG A 394 -1.75 10.74 20.76
N LEU A 395 -0.87 9.75 20.80
CA LEU A 395 -0.78 8.72 19.75
C LEU A 395 -1.97 7.76 19.82
N GLU A 396 -2.33 7.30 21.01
CA GLU A 396 -3.51 6.44 21.21
C GLU A 396 -4.81 7.17 20.90
N GLU A 397 -4.87 8.47 21.23
CA GLU A 397 -6.01 9.31 20.88
C GLU A 397 -6.16 9.45 19.35
N ALA A 398 -5.07 9.63 18.61
CA ALA A 398 -5.08 9.73 17.15
C ALA A 398 -5.48 8.41 16.48
N ILE A 399 -4.95 7.27 16.96
CA ILE A 399 -5.30 5.94 16.45
C ILE A 399 -6.78 5.63 16.70
N ALA A 400 -7.30 6.00 17.88
CA ALA A 400 -8.70 5.79 18.21
C ALA A 400 -9.65 6.62 17.32
N ARG A 401 -9.25 7.85 16.96
CA ARG A 401 -10.00 8.71 16.03
C ARG A 401 -9.96 8.18 14.59
N ALA A 402 -8.79 7.76 14.10
CA ALA A 402 -8.60 7.30 12.72
C ALA A 402 -9.32 5.98 12.39
N THR A 403 -9.45 5.09 13.38
CA THR A 403 -10.11 3.79 13.19
C THR A 403 -11.62 3.92 13.07
N ASN A 404 -12.21 4.93 13.71
CA ASN A 404 -13.64 5.24 13.61
C ASN A 404 -14.03 5.81 12.22
N SER A 405 -13.08 6.42 11.50
CA SER A 405 -13.33 7.08 10.21
C SER A 405 -13.16 6.17 8.97
N ASN A 406 -12.27 5.17 9.02
CA ASN A 406 -11.89 4.40 7.82
C ASN A 406 -12.79 3.18 7.48
N SER A 407 -13.62 2.71 8.41
CA SER A 407 -14.44 1.50 8.24
C SER A 407 -15.80 1.74 7.56
N VAL A 408 -16.29 2.98 7.55
CA VAL A 408 -17.56 3.34 6.89
C VAL A 408 -17.43 3.30 5.36
N MET A 409 -16.25 3.70 4.85
CA MET A 409 -15.93 3.81 3.44
C MET A 409 -15.84 2.46 2.71
N TRP A 410 -15.20 1.48 3.34
CA TRP A 410 -15.07 0.12 2.78
C TRP A 410 -16.41 -0.63 2.72
N ILE A 411 -17.26 -0.46 3.74
CA ILE A 411 -18.58 -1.11 3.81
C ILE A 411 -19.58 -0.47 2.85
N GLN A 412 -19.49 0.85 2.61
CA GLN A 412 -20.33 1.54 1.63
C GLN A 412 -20.00 1.14 0.19
N ASN A 413 -18.72 0.89 -0.13
CA ASN A 413 -18.30 0.46 -1.47
C ASN A 413 -18.66 -1.01 -1.75
N ALA A 414 -18.51 -1.90 -0.76
CA ALA A 414 -18.94 -3.30 -0.87
C ALA A 414 -20.48 -3.44 -1.04
N ARG A 415 -21.27 -2.53 -0.46
CA ARG A 415 -22.74 -2.51 -0.64
C ARG A 415 -23.21 -1.98 -1.99
N LYS A 416 -22.35 -1.26 -2.73
CA LYS A 416 -22.65 -0.71 -4.07
C LYS A 416 -22.16 -1.58 -5.22
N GLY A 417 -21.57 -2.74 -4.95
CA GLY A 417 -21.17 -3.71 -5.98
C GLY A 417 -19.91 -3.37 -6.76
N HIS A 418 -19.06 -2.46 -6.25
CA HIS A 418 -17.75 -2.20 -6.83
C HIS A 418 -16.68 -3.04 -6.10
N PHE A 419 -16.18 -4.08 -6.75
CA PHE A 419 -14.94 -4.77 -6.36
C PHE A 419 -13.79 -4.20 -7.20
N LEU A 420 -12.72 -3.72 -6.56
CA LEU A 420 -11.49 -3.31 -7.25
C LEU A 420 -10.70 -4.56 -7.70
N HIS A 421 -10.20 -4.55 -8.93
CA HIS A 421 -9.49 -5.67 -9.56
C HIS A 421 -8.01 -5.71 -9.13
N TRP A 422 -7.49 -6.92 -8.90
CA TRP A 422 -6.11 -7.23 -8.48
C TRP A 422 -4.98 -6.64 -9.36
N ARG A 423 -5.28 -6.09 -10.56
CA ARG A 423 -4.28 -5.42 -11.42
C ARG A 423 -3.66 -4.17 -10.81
N GLU A 424 -4.28 -3.56 -9.80
CA GLU A 424 -3.73 -2.40 -9.08
C GLU A 424 -2.53 -2.77 -8.18
N GLY A 425 -2.29 -4.06 -7.91
CA GLY A 425 -1.12 -4.52 -7.15
C GLY A 425 0.18 -4.63 -7.98
N GLU A 426 0.07 -4.78 -9.30
CA GLU A 426 1.23 -4.95 -10.21
C GLU A 426 1.93 -3.62 -10.50
N GLU A 427 1.20 -2.51 -10.52
CA GLU A 427 1.76 -1.15 -10.69
C GLU A 427 2.66 -0.72 -9.52
N TYR A 428 2.48 -1.32 -8.34
CA TYR A 428 3.35 -1.09 -7.18
C TYR A 428 4.69 -1.84 -7.23
N ALA A 429 4.80 -2.92 -8.00
CA ALA A 429 6.02 -3.72 -8.12
C ALA A 429 6.95 -3.24 -9.26
N LEU A 430 6.40 -2.57 -10.28
CA LEU A 430 7.15 -2.06 -11.45
C LEU A 430 7.94 -0.77 -11.18
N ALA A 431 7.87 -0.18 -9.98
CA ALA A 431 8.57 1.05 -9.61
C ALA A 431 10.11 0.96 -9.50
N SER A 432 10.73 -0.19 -9.84
CA SER A 432 12.18 -0.39 -9.72
C SER A 432 12.92 -0.87 -10.97
N VAL A 433 12.26 -0.95 -12.13
CA VAL A 433 12.95 -1.18 -13.42
C VAL A 433 12.42 -0.22 -14.47
N ARG A 434 13.29 0.68 -14.95
CA ARG A 434 13.01 1.66 -16.00
C ARG A 434 12.36 1.00 -17.22
N VAL A 435 11.09 1.32 -17.46
CA VAL A 435 10.57 1.49 -18.82
C VAL A 435 10.30 2.98 -18.97
N VAL A 436 10.98 3.59 -19.94
CA VAL A 436 10.61 4.91 -20.48
C VAL A 436 9.20 4.74 -21.00
N THR A 437 8.20 5.15 -20.22
CA THR A 437 6.82 5.20 -20.65
C THR A 437 6.74 6.21 -21.79
N MET A 438 6.01 5.84 -22.85
CA MET A 438 5.55 6.79 -23.86
C MET A 438 4.87 7.93 -23.11
N THR A 439 5.52 9.09 -23.07
CA THR A 439 4.93 10.29 -22.47
C THR A 439 3.77 10.68 -23.36
N ASP A 440 2.58 10.90 -22.79
CA ASP A 440 1.49 11.54 -23.50
C ASP A 440 1.96 12.97 -23.80
N LYS A 441 2.72 13.13 -24.90
CA LYS A 441 3.43 14.38 -25.23
C LYS A 441 2.48 15.56 -25.39
N ASN A 442 1.21 15.26 -25.69
CA ASN A 442 0.16 16.21 -25.98
C ASN A 442 -1.01 15.96 -25.01
N ILE A 443 -1.20 16.85 -24.05
CA ILE A 443 -2.28 16.78 -23.07
C ILE A 443 -3.07 18.07 -23.14
N VAL A 444 -4.40 17.99 -23.06
CA VAL A 444 -5.25 19.17 -22.87
C VAL A 444 -6.08 18.99 -21.60
N PHE A 445 -5.91 19.91 -20.66
CA PHE A 445 -6.70 19.96 -19.44
C PHE A 445 -7.88 20.89 -19.65
N VAL A 446 -9.07 20.49 -19.20
CA VAL A 446 -10.32 21.27 -19.35
C VAL A 446 -11.03 21.33 -18.01
N GLY A 447 -11.19 22.52 -17.44
CA GLY A 447 -11.71 22.68 -16.09
C GLY A 447 -11.44 24.05 -15.48
N ILE A 448 -11.46 24.14 -14.16
CA ILE A 448 -11.11 25.36 -13.43
C ILE A 448 -9.58 25.52 -13.44
N ILE A 449 -9.13 26.69 -13.84
CA ILE A 449 -7.71 27.08 -13.87
C ILE A 449 -7.56 28.34 -13.04
N ALA A 450 -6.61 28.35 -12.11
CA ALA A 450 -6.31 29.49 -11.27
C ALA A 450 -4.82 29.83 -11.30
N SER A 451 -4.46 31.09 -11.49
CA SER A 451 -3.06 31.56 -11.43
C SER A 451 -3.01 33.07 -11.15
N SER A 452 -1.83 33.62 -10.87
CA SER A 452 -1.66 35.06 -10.70
C SER A 452 -1.03 35.71 -11.94
N SER A 453 -1.52 36.90 -12.33
CA SER A 453 -0.90 37.75 -13.37
C SER A 453 -0.01 38.84 -12.76
N SER A 454 -0.39 39.36 -11.60
CA SER A 454 0.38 40.31 -10.78
C SER A 454 0.19 40.01 -9.29
N LEU A 455 0.80 40.82 -8.42
CA LEU A 455 0.68 40.67 -6.96
C LEU A 455 -0.78 40.71 -6.48
N ASP A 456 -1.58 41.60 -7.05
CA ASP A 456 -2.96 41.90 -6.68
C ASP A 456 -4.01 41.25 -7.59
N GLN A 457 -3.60 40.64 -8.71
CA GLN A 457 -4.51 40.04 -9.70
C GLN A 457 -4.43 38.52 -9.73
N LEU A 458 -5.49 37.91 -9.20
CA LEU A 458 -5.80 36.48 -9.36
C LEU A 458 -6.66 36.31 -10.62
N VAL A 459 -6.23 35.41 -11.52
CA VAL A 459 -7.00 34.95 -12.67
C VAL A 459 -7.56 33.57 -12.35
N ILE A 460 -8.88 33.44 -12.32
CA ILE A 460 -9.56 32.16 -12.10
C ILE A 460 -10.78 32.06 -13.01
N SER A 461 -10.84 30.99 -13.80
CA SER A 461 -11.94 30.77 -14.74
C SER A 461 -12.02 29.31 -15.19
N SER A 462 -13.16 28.91 -15.74
CA SER A 462 -13.29 27.65 -16.45
C SER A 462 -12.77 27.79 -17.88
N GLY A 463 -11.79 26.95 -18.24
CA GLY A 463 -11.13 27.01 -19.53
C GLY A 463 -10.37 25.74 -19.87
N TYR A 464 -9.43 25.86 -20.81
CA TYR A 464 -8.51 24.79 -21.17
C TYR A 464 -7.04 25.24 -21.19
N ILE A 465 -6.13 24.30 -20.94
CA ILE A 465 -4.68 24.45 -21.16
C ILE A 465 -4.23 23.27 -22.02
N ALA A 466 -3.72 23.57 -23.22
CA ALA A 466 -3.06 22.60 -24.08
C ALA A 466 -1.55 22.62 -23.83
N VAL A 467 -0.99 21.44 -23.60
CA VAL A 467 0.42 21.20 -23.31
C VAL A 467 0.96 20.28 -24.40
N GLN A 468 2.07 20.67 -25.02
CA GLN A 468 2.79 19.89 -26.01
C GLN A 468 4.28 19.91 -25.68
N ASP A 469 4.90 18.73 -25.62
CA ASP A 469 6.33 18.56 -25.30
C ASP A 469 6.77 19.34 -24.04
N GLY A 470 5.88 19.34 -23.04
CA GLY A 470 6.09 20.01 -21.76
C GLY A 470 5.84 21.51 -21.74
N LYS A 471 5.46 22.11 -22.87
CA LYS A 471 5.19 23.54 -23.05
C LYS A 471 3.71 23.83 -23.17
N ILE A 472 3.27 24.94 -22.60
CA ILE A 472 1.92 25.46 -22.80
C ILE A 472 1.84 26.07 -24.19
N THR A 473 0.98 25.54 -25.05
CA THR A 473 0.85 26.01 -26.45
C THR A 473 -0.41 26.82 -26.67
N LYS A 474 -1.50 26.52 -25.95
CA LYS A 474 -2.78 27.24 -26.04
C LYS A 474 -3.48 27.28 -24.70
N THR A 475 -4.19 28.37 -24.46
CA THR A 475 -5.11 28.54 -23.34
C THR A 475 -6.34 29.29 -23.83
N GLY A 476 -7.53 28.94 -23.33
CA GLY A 476 -8.75 29.63 -23.73
C GLY A 476 -9.96 29.22 -22.90
N SER A 477 -11.14 29.69 -23.29
CA SER A 477 -12.38 29.41 -22.57
C SER A 477 -12.92 28.00 -22.85
N SER A 478 -13.76 27.46 -21.97
CA SER A 478 -14.39 26.14 -22.20
C SER A 478 -15.25 26.11 -23.46
N LYS A 479 -15.90 27.23 -23.84
CA LYS A 479 -16.68 27.34 -25.09
C LYS A 479 -15.79 27.26 -26.33
N GLU A 480 -14.61 27.85 -26.26
CA GLU A 480 -13.62 27.79 -27.32
C GLU A 480 -13.07 26.36 -27.44
N PHE A 481 -12.79 25.70 -26.31
CA PHE A 481 -12.41 24.28 -26.29
C PHE A 481 -13.45 23.41 -27.01
N ASP A 482 -14.74 23.52 -26.69
CA ASP A 482 -15.79 22.73 -27.34
C ASP A 482 -15.84 22.94 -28.87
N THR A 483 -15.54 24.16 -29.32
CA THR A 483 -15.52 24.50 -30.75
C THR A 483 -14.32 23.88 -31.44
N LEU A 484 -13.14 23.98 -30.82
CA LEU A 484 -11.88 23.43 -31.33
C LEU A 484 -11.85 21.89 -31.27
N GLU A 485 -12.42 21.29 -30.22
CA GLU A 485 -12.57 19.83 -30.07
C GLU A 485 -13.45 19.28 -31.21
N LYS A 486 -14.59 19.94 -31.52
CA LYS A 486 -15.45 19.58 -32.67
C LYS A 486 -14.76 19.78 -34.02
N ALA A 487 -13.88 20.75 -34.13
CA ALA A 487 -13.08 20.99 -35.34
C ALA A 487 -11.91 19.99 -35.49
N GLY A 488 -11.69 19.11 -34.52
CA GLY A 488 -10.62 18.10 -34.56
C GLY A 488 -9.24 18.61 -34.15
N GLU A 489 -9.13 19.84 -33.63
CA GLU A 489 -7.87 20.47 -33.23
C GLU A 489 -7.11 19.65 -32.18
N PHE A 490 -7.84 19.03 -31.25
CA PHE A 490 -7.28 18.23 -30.16
C PHE A 490 -7.30 16.72 -30.42
N SER A 491 -7.48 16.28 -31.67
CA SER A 491 -7.57 14.86 -32.05
C SER A 491 -6.34 14.02 -31.64
N ASN A 492 -5.17 14.65 -31.57
CA ASN A 492 -3.90 14.04 -31.14
C ASN A 492 -3.53 14.36 -29.68
N TYR A 493 -4.46 14.87 -28.87
CA TYR A 493 -4.24 15.20 -27.46
C TYR A 493 -4.99 14.23 -26.57
N LYS A 494 -4.39 13.89 -25.43
CA LYS A 494 -5.13 13.30 -24.32
C LYS A 494 -5.94 14.39 -23.61
N VAL A 495 -7.26 14.29 -23.68
CA VAL A 495 -8.18 15.23 -23.03
C VAL A 495 -8.42 14.80 -21.58
N ILE A 496 -8.07 15.66 -20.62
CA ILE A 496 -8.33 15.48 -19.19
C ILE A 496 -9.37 16.51 -18.76
N LYS A 497 -10.61 16.07 -18.54
CA LYS A 497 -11.71 16.91 -18.05
C LYS A 497 -11.75 16.84 -16.52
N LEU A 498 -11.52 17.96 -15.86
CA LEU A 498 -11.52 18.07 -14.40
C LEU A 498 -12.96 18.02 -13.88
N SER A 499 -13.14 17.46 -12.69
CA SER A 499 -14.42 17.55 -11.99
C SER A 499 -14.70 18.99 -11.54
N ARG A 500 -15.94 19.28 -11.14
CA ARG A 500 -16.33 20.59 -10.60
C ARG A 500 -15.56 20.96 -9.32
N ASP A 501 -15.07 19.97 -8.59
CA ASP A 501 -14.35 20.14 -7.32
C ASP A 501 -12.83 20.14 -7.50
N GLN A 502 -12.36 20.01 -8.74
CA GLN A 502 -10.96 20.00 -9.12
C GLN A 502 -10.56 21.27 -9.84
N PHE A 503 -9.33 21.72 -9.61
CA PHE A 503 -8.76 22.86 -10.31
C PHE A 503 -7.25 22.70 -10.51
N ILE A 504 -6.70 23.44 -11.47
CA ILE A 504 -5.26 23.50 -11.74
C ILE A 504 -4.69 24.84 -11.28
N ILE A 505 -3.56 24.78 -10.56
CA ILE A 505 -2.73 25.94 -10.17
C ILE A 505 -1.28 25.74 -10.61
N PRO A 506 -0.47 26.81 -10.77
CA PRO A 506 0.96 26.67 -10.99
C PRO A 506 1.61 25.87 -9.87
N GLY A 507 2.66 25.14 -10.20
CA GLY A 507 3.52 24.49 -9.24
C GLY A 507 4.09 25.48 -8.23
N PHE A 508 4.19 25.08 -6.96
CA PHE A 508 4.81 25.93 -5.94
C PHE A 508 6.30 26.07 -6.19
N VAL A 509 6.82 27.26 -5.87
CA VAL A 509 8.23 27.61 -5.96
C VAL A 509 8.77 27.86 -4.54
N ASP A 510 9.65 26.98 -4.08
CA ASP A 510 10.37 27.16 -2.83
C ASP A 510 11.70 27.86 -3.09
N CYS A 511 11.77 29.14 -2.73
CA CYS A 511 12.92 29.99 -2.99
C CYS A 511 14.08 29.77 -2.03
N HIS A 512 13.90 29.01 -0.94
CA HIS A 512 14.97 28.77 0.03
C HIS A 512 14.67 27.58 0.94
N THR A 513 15.51 26.55 0.88
CA THR A 513 15.42 25.38 1.76
C THR A 513 16.77 24.66 1.89
N HIS A 514 17.11 24.15 3.09
CA HIS A 514 18.34 23.39 3.30
C HIS A 514 18.06 21.89 3.25
N ALA A 515 18.38 21.29 2.11
CA ALA A 515 18.25 19.85 1.93
C ALA A 515 18.98 19.03 3.01
N PRO A 516 20.22 19.35 3.44
CA PRO A 516 20.92 18.48 4.40
C PRO A 516 20.34 18.53 5.81
N GLN A 517 19.52 19.54 6.10
CA GLN A 517 18.94 19.77 7.41
C GLN A 517 17.57 19.09 7.57
N PHE A 518 17.01 18.50 6.52
CA PHE A 518 15.71 17.84 6.56
C PHE A 518 15.53 16.82 7.71
N PRO A 519 16.54 16.00 8.10
CA PRO A 519 16.45 15.14 9.27
C PRO A 519 16.22 15.87 10.62
N ASN A 520 16.55 17.17 10.68
CA ASN A 520 16.35 18.02 11.86
C ASN A 520 14.98 18.72 11.89
N ILE A 521 14.09 18.51 10.90
CA ILE A 521 12.74 19.12 10.92
C ILE A 521 12.08 18.90 12.28
N GLY A 522 11.70 20.01 12.92
CA GLY A 522 11.03 20.02 14.22
C GLY A 522 11.93 19.85 15.44
N LEU A 523 13.27 19.88 15.30
CA LEU A 523 14.22 19.73 16.39
C LEU A 523 14.94 21.04 16.75
N GLY A 524 14.94 21.37 18.05
CA GLY A 524 15.77 22.46 18.60
C GLY A 524 15.28 23.89 18.32
N LEU A 525 14.04 24.04 17.85
CA LEU A 525 13.43 25.32 17.45
C LEU A 525 13.08 26.26 18.61
N ASP A 526 13.41 25.89 19.84
CA ASP A 526 13.26 26.73 21.03
C ASP A 526 14.53 27.55 21.35
N ARG A 527 15.61 27.33 20.57
CA ARG A 527 16.94 27.95 20.74
C ARG A 527 17.18 29.13 19.79
N PRO A 528 18.05 30.09 20.17
CA PRO A 528 18.55 31.11 19.24
C PRO A 528 19.31 30.50 18.05
N LEU A 529 19.32 31.20 16.91
CA LEU A 529 19.93 30.74 15.65
C LEU A 529 21.37 30.20 15.79
N LEU A 530 22.29 30.98 16.39
CA LEU A 530 23.70 30.59 16.48
C LEU A 530 23.92 29.34 17.34
N GLU A 531 23.17 29.20 18.45
CA GLU A 531 23.21 28.00 19.29
C GLU A 531 22.63 26.78 18.57
N TRP A 532 21.54 26.98 17.81
CA TRP A 532 20.91 25.93 17.03
C TRP A 532 21.84 25.39 15.94
N LEU A 533 22.53 26.29 15.23
CA LEU A 533 23.52 25.94 14.21
C LEU A 533 24.63 25.04 14.78
N ALA A 534 25.21 25.43 15.91
CA ALA A 534 26.29 24.68 16.55
C ALA A 534 25.81 23.32 17.09
N LYS A 535 24.60 23.25 17.64
CA LYS A 535 24.10 22.04 18.31
C LYS A 535 23.54 20.99 17.36
N TYR A 536 22.81 21.39 16.32
CA TYR A 536 22.05 20.48 15.45
C TYR A 536 22.51 20.51 14.00
N THR A 537 22.78 21.69 13.45
CA THR A 537 22.98 21.88 12.01
C THR A 537 24.36 21.42 11.55
N PHE A 538 25.45 22.02 12.05
CA PHE A 538 26.80 21.64 11.61
C PHE A 538 27.15 20.17 11.88
N PRO A 539 26.80 19.57 13.03
CA PRO A 539 27.05 18.14 13.26
C PRO A 539 26.32 17.23 12.27
N LEU A 540 25.13 17.61 11.81
CA LEU A 540 24.38 16.84 10.81
C LEU A 540 24.95 17.06 9.42
N GLU A 541 25.20 18.31 9.01
CA GLU A 541 25.69 18.61 7.67
C GLU A 541 27.08 17.98 7.39
N LYS A 542 27.93 17.83 8.41
CA LYS A 542 29.21 17.09 8.32
C LYS A 542 29.07 15.64 7.87
N LYS A 543 27.93 14.99 8.15
CA LYS A 543 27.69 13.60 7.77
C LYS A 543 27.51 13.42 6.27
N TYR A 544 27.30 14.49 5.51
CA TYR A 544 27.14 14.42 4.05
C TYR A 544 28.45 14.24 3.29
N SER A 545 29.57 14.09 4.00
CA SER A 545 30.78 13.48 3.44
C SER A 545 30.59 11.99 3.13
N ASP A 546 29.65 11.33 3.80
CA ASP A 546 29.15 10.00 3.45
C ASP A 546 28.07 10.12 2.36
N THR A 547 28.41 9.70 1.14
CA THR A 547 27.52 9.79 -0.02
C THR A 547 26.31 8.85 0.06
N ASP A 548 26.40 7.73 0.79
CA ASP A 548 25.26 6.82 0.96
C ASP A 548 24.20 7.44 1.89
N PHE A 549 24.67 8.09 2.96
CA PHE A 549 23.81 8.90 3.81
C PHE A 549 23.17 10.06 3.04
N ALA A 550 23.98 10.80 2.27
CA ALA A 550 23.50 11.91 1.44
C ALA A 550 22.43 11.46 0.44
N ALA A 551 22.68 10.38 -0.30
CA ALA A 551 21.74 9.82 -1.28
C ALA A 551 20.41 9.43 -0.63
N LYS A 552 20.45 8.74 0.52
CA LYS A 552 19.25 8.34 1.25
C LYS A 552 18.41 9.54 1.68
N VAL A 553 19.03 10.57 2.25
CA VAL A 553 18.30 11.75 2.74
C VAL A 553 17.77 12.58 1.57
N TYR A 554 18.60 12.90 0.59
CA TYR A 554 18.21 13.75 -0.53
C TYR A 554 17.15 13.12 -1.45
N ASP A 555 17.12 11.78 -1.57
CA ASP A 555 16.02 11.07 -2.26
C ASP A 555 14.68 11.30 -1.56
N GLN A 556 14.66 11.29 -0.22
CA GLN A 556 13.45 11.55 0.57
C GLN A 556 13.02 13.02 0.55
N VAL A 557 13.98 13.95 0.59
CA VAL A 557 13.71 15.41 0.53
C VAL A 557 12.97 15.77 -0.75
N VAL A 558 13.55 15.41 -1.90
CA VAL A 558 12.98 15.74 -3.21
C VAL A 558 11.57 15.15 -3.36
N GLN A 559 11.40 13.87 -2.98
CA GLN A 559 10.07 13.24 -2.99
C GLN A 559 9.08 13.96 -2.06
N ARG A 560 9.50 14.36 -0.86
CA ARG A 560 8.61 15.09 0.07
C ARG A 560 8.19 16.44 -0.50
N LEU A 561 9.11 17.20 -1.08
CA LEU A 561 8.81 18.52 -1.63
C LEU A 561 7.88 18.41 -2.83
N LEU A 562 8.13 17.48 -3.75
CA LEU A 562 7.21 17.17 -4.85
C LEU A 562 5.83 16.72 -4.34
N LYS A 563 5.78 15.87 -3.29
CA LYS A 563 4.52 15.44 -2.68
C LYS A 563 3.69 16.62 -2.17
N ASN A 564 4.35 17.66 -1.66
CA ASN A 564 3.73 18.91 -1.19
C ASN A 564 3.50 19.95 -2.30
N GLY A 565 3.72 19.60 -3.57
CA GLY A 565 3.49 20.48 -4.73
C GLY A 565 4.62 21.44 -5.06
N THR A 566 5.78 21.31 -4.43
CA THR A 566 6.97 22.11 -4.76
C THR A 566 7.62 21.57 -6.03
N THR A 567 7.24 22.13 -7.18
CA THR A 567 7.79 21.80 -8.50
C THR A 567 9.19 22.36 -8.73
N THR A 568 9.48 23.52 -8.12
CA THR A 568 10.76 24.22 -8.21
C THR A 568 11.31 24.50 -6.82
N ALA A 569 12.56 24.15 -6.55
CA ALA A 569 13.21 24.40 -5.26
C ALA A 569 14.63 24.97 -5.42
N CYS A 570 14.96 25.96 -4.59
CA CYS A 570 16.30 26.52 -4.45
C CYS A 570 16.96 25.96 -3.19
N TYR A 571 17.83 24.96 -3.40
CA TYR A 571 18.42 24.16 -2.34
C TYR A 571 19.79 24.69 -1.92
N PHE A 572 19.96 24.82 -0.61
CA PHE A 572 21.26 24.75 0.03
C PHE A 572 21.64 23.27 0.18
N GLY A 573 22.78 22.87 -0.40
CA GLY A 573 23.43 21.59 -0.21
C GLY A 573 24.30 21.57 1.05
N SER A 574 25.26 20.65 1.12
CA SER A 574 26.29 20.66 2.17
C SER A 574 27.58 21.33 1.67
N LEU A 575 28.60 21.39 2.53
CA LEU A 575 29.96 21.80 2.16
C LEU A 575 30.63 20.77 1.22
N HIS A 576 30.15 19.52 1.20
CA HIS A 576 30.78 18.42 0.47
C HIS A 576 30.29 18.36 -0.98
N VAL A 577 31.23 18.40 -1.95
CA VAL A 577 30.93 18.33 -3.39
C VAL A 577 30.16 17.05 -3.73
N ASP A 578 30.73 15.89 -3.43
CA ASP A 578 30.15 14.61 -3.85
C ASP A 578 28.84 14.30 -3.11
N GLY A 579 28.74 14.66 -1.83
CA GLY A 579 27.49 14.64 -1.09
C GLY A 579 26.41 15.48 -1.78
N THR A 580 26.72 16.73 -2.12
CA THR A 580 25.75 17.63 -2.79
C THR A 580 25.38 17.16 -4.20
N LEU A 581 26.25 16.42 -4.90
CA LEU A 581 25.90 15.79 -6.18
C LEU A 581 24.84 14.69 -6.04
N GLU A 582 24.71 14.05 -4.87
CA GLU A 582 23.58 13.12 -4.63
C GLU A 582 22.23 13.84 -4.64
N LEU A 583 22.17 15.11 -4.22
CA LEU A 583 20.97 15.93 -4.36
C LEU A 583 20.67 16.24 -5.84
N VAL A 584 21.69 16.51 -6.64
CA VAL A 584 21.56 16.71 -8.09
C VAL A 584 21.02 15.44 -8.75
N LYS A 585 21.58 14.27 -8.42
CA LYS A 585 21.10 12.97 -8.91
C LYS A 585 19.64 12.73 -8.52
N SER A 586 19.26 13.04 -7.29
CA SER A 586 17.88 12.92 -6.80
C SER A 586 16.92 13.84 -7.58
N ALA A 587 17.25 15.12 -7.73
CA ALA A 587 16.42 16.08 -8.47
C ALA A 587 16.25 15.66 -9.95
N VAL A 588 17.32 15.19 -10.60
CA VAL A 588 17.27 14.64 -11.97
C VAL A 588 16.39 13.38 -12.03
N LYS A 589 16.57 12.45 -11.09
CA LYS A 589 15.81 11.19 -11.01
C LYS A 589 14.30 11.43 -10.91
N HIS A 590 13.90 12.36 -10.04
CA HIS A 590 12.49 12.69 -9.78
C HIS A 590 11.95 13.82 -10.66
N ARG A 591 12.76 14.32 -11.60
CA ARG A 591 12.43 15.42 -12.53
C ARG A 591 11.93 16.68 -11.82
N GLN A 592 12.44 16.99 -10.63
CA GLN A 592 12.15 18.27 -9.98
C GLN A 592 12.99 19.37 -10.63
N ARG A 593 12.40 20.54 -10.88
CA ARG A 593 13.19 21.73 -11.24
C ARG A 593 13.95 22.20 -10.00
N ALA A 594 15.26 22.32 -10.10
CA ALA A 594 16.08 22.59 -8.93
C ALA A 594 17.22 23.54 -9.23
N LEU A 595 17.40 24.52 -8.36
CA LEU A 595 18.57 25.36 -8.27
C LEU A 595 19.38 24.84 -7.07
N ILE A 596 20.55 24.22 -7.30
CA ILE A 596 21.29 23.52 -6.24
C ILE A 596 22.65 24.16 -6.05
N GLY A 597 22.98 24.53 -4.82
CA GLY A 597 24.30 25.06 -4.48
C GLY A 597 25.02 24.25 -3.42
N LYS A 598 26.28 23.87 -3.70
CA LYS A 598 27.23 23.49 -2.66
C LYS A 598 27.48 24.71 -1.78
N VAL A 599 27.32 24.56 -0.47
CA VAL A 599 27.52 25.64 0.50
C VAL A 599 29.01 25.94 0.62
N SER A 600 29.35 27.23 0.75
CA SER A 600 30.70 27.74 0.97
C SER A 600 30.85 28.42 2.31
N MET A 601 31.93 28.07 3.02
CA MET A 601 32.31 28.59 4.34
C MET A 601 33.83 28.46 4.52
N ASN A 602 34.51 29.52 4.92
CA ASN A 602 35.96 29.48 5.22
C ASN A 602 36.37 30.03 6.59
N LYS A 603 35.48 30.73 7.30
CA LYS A 603 35.77 31.13 8.68
C LYS A 603 35.68 29.93 9.61
N GLU A 604 36.67 29.81 10.48
CA GLU A 604 36.73 28.75 11.48
C GLU A 604 35.49 28.78 12.39
N ASN A 605 35.04 27.60 12.80
CA ASN A 605 33.94 27.44 13.74
C ASN A 605 34.21 26.24 14.66
N ASP A 606 33.55 26.22 15.83
CA ASP A 606 33.73 25.20 16.87
C ASP A 606 33.44 23.78 16.38
N ALA A 607 32.57 23.65 15.36
CA ALA A 607 32.27 22.35 14.79
C ALA A 607 33.42 21.84 13.92
N GLY A 608 34.33 22.68 13.43
CA GLY A 608 35.36 22.35 12.44
C GLY A 608 34.74 22.06 11.07
N TYR A 609 33.68 22.77 10.70
CA TYR A 609 32.94 22.62 9.43
C TYR A 609 33.16 23.83 8.54
N TYR A 610 34.33 23.91 7.91
CA TYR A 610 34.76 24.98 7.01
C TYR A 610 35.88 24.45 6.11
N ASN A 611 36.23 25.20 5.07
CA ASN A 611 37.35 24.90 4.15
C ASN A 611 38.31 26.10 4.05
N ASP A 612 39.53 25.85 3.57
CA ASP A 612 40.42 26.93 3.11
C ASP A 612 39.82 27.64 1.87
N THR A 613 40.07 28.96 1.73
CA THR A 613 39.54 29.78 0.63
C THR A 613 39.86 29.21 -0.75
N LYS A 614 41.12 28.84 -0.99
CA LYS A 614 41.55 28.33 -2.31
C LYS A 614 40.85 27.01 -2.61
N LYS A 615 40.84 26.10 -1.64
CA LYS A 615 40.15 24.81 -1.75
C LYS A 615 38.66 24.98 -2.01
N GLU A 616 38.01 25.91 -1.30
CA GLU A 616 36.58 26.16 -1.42
C GLU A 616 36.21 26.68 -2.82
N LEU A 617 36.99 27.62 -3.37
CA LEU A 617 36.79 28.13 -4.73
C LEU A 617 36.99 27.03 -5.79
N GLU A 618 38.00 26.16 -5.63
CA GLU A 618 38.22 25.01 -6.52
C GLU A 618 37.06 24.00 -6.46
N GLU A 619 36.52 23.74 -5.26
CA GLU A 619 35.40 22.83 -5.06
C GLU A 619 34.08 23.38 -5.64
N VAL A 620 33.80 24.68 -5.49
CA VAL A 620 32.62 25.32 -6.09
C VAL A 620 32.69 25.25 -7.62
N GLU A 621 33.84 25.59 -8.21
CA GLU A 621 34.02 25.49 -9.66
C GLU A 621 33.91 24.04 -10.15
N THR A 622 34.41 23.07 -9.38
CA THR A 622 34.27 21.63 -9.67
C THR A 622 32.81 21.20 -9.62
N PHE A 623 32.07 21.60 -8.59
CA PHE A 623 30.65 21.32 -8.46
C PHE A 623 29.85 21.87 -9.64
N ILE A 624 30.04 23.15 -10.00
CA ILE A 624 29.38 23.77 -11.15
C ILE A 624 29.64 22.99 -12.43
N LYS A 625 30.90 22.65 -12.73
CA LYS A 625 31.25 21.87 -13.94
C LYS A 625 30.57 20.51 -13.95
N LYS A 626 30.56 19.80 -12.81
CA LYS A 626 29.92 18.49 -12.69
C LYS A 626 28.40 18.58 -12.90
N VAL A 627 27.73 19.60 -12.35
CA VAL A 627 26.29 19.83 -12.58
C VAL A 627 26.01 20.15 -14.04
N LEU A 628 26.76 21.06 -14.67
CA LEU A 628 26.60 21.40 -16.09
C LEU A 628 26.83 20.20 -17.01
N ALA A 629 27.70 19.26 -16.63
CA ALA A 629 27.95 18.03 -17.38
C ALA A 629 26.75 17.06 -17.41
N TYR A 630 25.75 17.19 -16.52
CA TYR A 630 24.51 16.43 -16.61
C TYR A 630 23.66 16.84 -17.84
N GLN A 631 23.90 18.02 -18.42
CA GLN A 631 23.12 18.57 -19.54
C GLN A 631 21.60 18.50 -19.31
N ASN A 632 21.18 18.67 -18.07
CA ASN A 632 19.79 18.61 -17.66
C ASN A 632 19.21 20.03 -17.59
N GLU A 633 18.11 20.27 -18.29
CA GLU A 633 17.48 21.61 -18.37
C GLU A 633 16.67 22.03 -17.13
N LEU A 634 16.38 21.09 -16.22
CA LEU A 634 15.62 21.33 -14.99
C LEU A 634 16.52 21.67 -13.80
N VAL A 635 17.80 21.27 -13.85
CA VAL A 635 18.72 21.41 -12.72
C VAL A 635 19.87 22.34 -13.08
N GLU A 636 19.98 23.46 -12.36
CA GLU A 636 21.02 24.48 -12.56
C GLU A 636 21.86 24.66 -11.28
N PRO A 637 23.19 24.84 -11.37
CA PRO A 637 24.01 25.11 -10.20
C PRO A 637 23.88 26.56 -9.72
N VAL A 638 23.98 26.77 -8.41
CA VAL A 638 23.96 28.08 -7.74
C VAL A 638 25.23 28.26 -6.92
N VAL A 639 25.82 29.44 -6.96
CA VAL A 639 26.92 29.81 -6.05
C VAL A 639 26.33 30.17 -4.69
N THR A 640 26.82 29.55 -3.62
CA THR A 640 26.15 29.60 -2.30
C THR A 640 27.13 29.92 -1.18
N PRO A 641 27.60 31.18 -1.04
CA PRO A 641 28.12 31.62 0.24
C PRO A 641 27.04 31.41 1.30
N ARG A 642 27.35 30.75 2.41
CA ARG A 642 26.31 30.47 3.41
C ARG A 642 25.70 31.78 3.91
N PHE A 643 26.57 32.65 4.42
CA PHE A 643 26.28 33.99 4.95
C PHE A 643 27.62 34.70 5.28
N ALA A 644 27.65 36.02 5.45
CA ALA A 644 28.92 36.74 5.68
C ALA A 644 29.58 36.45 7.04
N VAL A 645 28.83 35.85 7.97
CA VAL A 645 29.36 35.32 9.23
C VAL A 645 30.39 34.23 8.97
N SER A 646 30.23 33.38 7.94
CA SER A 646 31.15 32.27 7.65
C SER A 646 32.02 32.42 6.40
N CYS A 647 31.81 33.48 5.63
CA CYS A 647 32.60 33.81 4.46
C CYS A 647 33.34 35.12 4.70
N ASP A 648 34.67 35.12 4.58
CA ASP A 648 35.42 36.36 4.52
C ASP A 648 35.34 37.02 3.13
N LYS A 649 35.92 38.22 3.03
CA LYS A 649 35.88 39.00 1.79
C LYS A 649 36.57 38.30 0.62
N GLU A 650 37.72 37.65 0.87
CA GLU A 650 38.49 36.99 -0.19
C GLU A 650 37.68 35.85 -0.83
N LEU A 651 37.02 35.03 -0.01
CA LEU A 651 36.13 34.00 -0.50
C LEU A 651 34.93 34.60 -1.25
N MET A 652 34.29 35.65 -0.72
CA MET A 652 33.14 36.29 -1.38
C MET A 652 33.51 36.89 -2.75
N ASP A 653 34.66 37.57 -2.87
CA ASP A 653 35.17 38.13 -4.13
C ASP A 653 35.41 37.02 -5.18
N GLY A 654 35.98 35.89 -4.75
CA GLY A 654 36.20 34.72 -5.58
C GLY A 654 34.88 34.07 -6.04
N LEU A 655 33.92 33.92 -5.13
CA LEU A 655 32.60 33.35 -5.43
C LEU A 655 31.81 34.23 -6.41
N ALA A 656 31.84 35.56 -6.24
CA ALA A 656 31.24 36.50 -7.19
C ALA A 656 31.89 36.39 -8.59
N SER A 657 33.21 36.21 -8.64
CA SER A 657 33.95 36.00 -9.89
C SER A 657 33.56 34.68 -10.57
N ILE A 658 33.40 33.60 -9.81
CA ILE A 658 32.92 32.30 -10.32
C ILE A 658 31.48 32.41 -10.83
N ALA A 659 30.59 33.06 -10.07
CA ALA A 659 29.20 33.27 -10.48
C ALA A 659 29.12 34.00 -11.82
N LYS A 660 29.91 35.06 -12.00
CA LYS A 660 30.02 35.80 -13.26
C LYS A 660 30.59 34.95 -14.40
N LYS A 661 31.67 34.19 -14.14
CA LYS A 661 32.33 33.32 -15.14
C LYS A 661 31.38 32.27 -15.71
N TYR A 662 30.55 31.66 -14.87
CA TYR A 662 29.60 30.61 -15.25
C TYR A 662 28.17 31.09 -15.45
N ASN A 663 27.92 32.40 -15.30
CA ASN A 663 26.59 33.00 -15.38
C ASN A 663 25.57 32.38 -14.39
N CYS A 664 26.06 31.90 -13.24
CA CYS A 664 25.28 31.26 -12.19
C CYS A 664 24.52 32.29 -11.36
N ARG A 665 23.42 31.85 -10.76
CA ARG A 665 22.73 32.58 -9.69
C ARG A 665 23.55 32.52 -8.40
N ILE A 666 23.23 33.42 -7.47
CA ILE A 666 23.77 33.42 -6.11
C ILE A 666 22.62 33.32 -5.12
N GLN A 667 22.81 32.53 -4.06
CA GLN A 667 21.91 32.51 -2.90
C GLN A 667 22.71 32.65 -1.60
N SER A 668 22.18 33.40 -0.63
CA SER A 668 22.77 33.57 0.71
C SER A 668 21.68 33.98 1.72
N HIS A 669 22.07 34.21 2.98
CA HIS A 669 21.21 34.76 4.04
C HIS A 669 21.55 36.24 4.28
N ILE A 670 20.54 37.06 4.63
CA ILE A 670 20.75 38.45 5.01
C ILE A 670 19.80 38.89 6.13
N SER A 671 20.35 39.63 7.08
CA SER A 671 19.64 40.36 8.15
C SER A 671 18.54 39.54 8.81
N GLU A 672 18.86 38.29 9.20
CA GLU A 672 17.89 37.38 9.79
C GLU A 672 17.74 37.67 11.29
N ASN A 673 18.84 37.73 12.03
CA ASN A 673 18.85 37.90 13.47
C ASN A 673 19.67 39.12 13.91
N LEU A 674 19.29 39.78 15.01
CA LEU A 674 20.02 40.95 15.51
C LEU A 674 21.46 40.63 15.93
N SER A 675 21.70 39.47 16.56
CA SER A 675 23.06 39.07 16.95
C SER A 675 23.94 38.70 15.76
N GLU A 676 23.34 38.17 14.69
CA GLU A 676 24.01 37.94 13.42
C GLU A 676 24.47 39.28 12.81
N ILE A 677 23.59 40.28 12.77
CA ILE A 677 23.89 41.61 12.22
C ILE A 677 25.00 42.29 13.03
N GLU A 678 24.91 42.26 14.36
CA GLU A 678 25.94 42.80 15.25
C GLU A 678 27.31 42.19 14.95
N TYR A 679 27.39 40.85 14.92
CA TYR A 679 28.63 40.15 14.61
C TYR A 679 29.19 40.50 13.22
N VAL A 680 28.33 40.64 12.20
CA VAL A 680 28.77 41.02 10.86
C VAL A 680 29.36 42.43 10.85
N LEU A 681 28.72 43.40 11.51
CA LEU A 681 29.23 44.77 11.56
C LEU A 681 30.52 44.88 12.39
N GLU A 682 30.62 44.13 13.50
CA GLU A 682 31.85 44.05 14.29
C GLU A 682 33.03 43.50 13.49
N THR A 683 32.79 42.45 12.69
CA THR A 683 33.84 41.81 11.88
C THR A 683 34.12 42.52 10.55
N ASN A 684 33.29 43.49 10.17
CA ASN A 684 33.45 44.29 8.94
C ASN A 684 33.28 45.80 9.25
N PRO A 685 34.17 46.42 10.03
CA PRO A 685 33.97 47.77 10.58
C PRO A 685 33.94 48.90 9.54
N LYS A 686 34.24 48.62 8.27
CA LYS A 686 34.10 49.57 7.15
C LYS A 686 32.67 49.63 6.60
N CYS A 687 31.89 48.57 6.84
CA CYS A 687 30.52 48.44 6.38
C CYS A 687 29.58 49.01 7.44
N THR A 688 28.49 49.65 7.00
CA THR A 688 27.49 50.26 7.90
C THR A 688 26.21 49.44 7.99
N THR A 689 25.98 48.54 7.03
CA THR A 689 24.87 47.60 7.00
C THR A 689 25.37 46.23 6.56
N TYR A 690 24.55 45.20 6.77
CA TYR A 690 24.87 43.85 6.34
C TYR A 690 24.94 43.77 4.81
N GLY A 691 24.02 44.44 4.11
CA GLY A 691 24.04 44.56 2.65
C GLY A 691 25.32 45.17 2.09
N ASP A 692 25.98 46.10 2.79
CA ASP A 692 27.25 46.69 2.33
C ASP A 692 28.35 45.61 2.17
N VAL A 693 28.39 44.60 3.06
CA VAL A 693 29.40 43.52 3.04
C VAL A 693 29.31 42.70 1.75
N TYR A 694 28.08 42.37 1.33
CA TYR A 694 27.86 41.67 0.07
C TYR A 694 28.06 42.57 -1.15
N ASP A 695 27.72 43.86 -1.05
CA ASP A 695 27.87 44.80 -2.17
C ASP A 695 29.33 45.07 -2.50
N GLU A 696 30.19 45.23 -1.48
CA GLU A 696 31.64 45.41 -1.64
C GLU A 696 32.31 44.24 -2.36
N SER A 697 31.71 43.04 -2.28
CA SER A 697 32.23 41.82 -2.91
C SER A 697 31.56 41.50 -4.25
N GLY A 698 30.59 42.31 -4.69
CA GLY A 698 29.83 42.08 -5.93
C GLY A 698 28.86 40.89 -5.88
N ILE A 699 28.54 40.41 -4.68
CA ILE A 699 27.57 39.32 -4.47
C ILE A 699 26.15 39.82 -4.80
N LEU A 700 25.82 41.06 -4.46
CA LEU A 700 24.52 41.65 -4.76
C LEU A 700 24.41 41.99 -6.26
N ASN A 701 23.56 41.24 -6.96
CA ASN A 701 23.25 41.45 -8.38
C ASN A 701 21.84 40.92 -8.73
N GLU A 702 21.46 41.05 -10.00
CA GLU A 702 20.13 40.73 -10.52
C GLU A 702 19.80 39.22 -10.57
N LYS A 703 20.77 38.38 -10.24
CA LYS A 703 20.65 36.92 -10.12
C LYS A 703 20.90 36.45 -8.69
N CYS A 704 20.86 37.36 -7.72
CA CYS A 704 21.05 37.06 -6.31
C CYS A 704 19.70 36.99 -5.59
N ILE A 705 19.52 35.95 -4.79
CA ILE A 705 18.40 35.82 -3.85
C ILE A 705 18.93 35.75 -2.41
N MET A 706 18.32 36.55 -1.53
CA MET A 706 18.68 36.62 -0.11
C MET A 706 17.55 36.11 0.77
N ALA A 707 17.83 35.12 1.61
CA ALA A 707 16.87 34.59 2.56
C ALA A 707 16.66 35.53 3.74
N HIS A 708 15.45 35.45 4.32
CA HIS A 708 14.99 36.13 5.54
C HIS A 708 14.68 37.61 5.38
N ALA A 709 15.69 38.47 5.31
CA ALA A 709 15.54 39.93 5.22
C ALA A 709 14.61 40.50 6.32
N VAL A 710 14.72 40.00 7.55
CA VAL A 710 13.83 40.37 8.66
C VAL A 710 14.11 41.82 9.10
N HIS A 711 15.39 42.16 9.24
CA HIS A 711 15.84 43.43 9.84
C HIS A 711 16.54 44.34 8.81
N LEU A 712 16.05 44.37 7.57
CA LEU A 712 16.59 45.30 6.57
C LEU A 712 16.43 46.76 7.02
N THR A 713 17.52 47.51 6.94
CA THR A 713 17.55 48.96 7.15
C THR A 713 16.99 49.72 5.95
N ASP A 714 16.64 51.00 6.12
CA ASP A 714 16.20 51.86 4.99
C ASP A 714 17.28 51.99 3.90
N LYS A 715 18.56 51.97 4.30
CA LYS A 715 19.69 51.96 3.36
C LYS A 715 19.68 50.69 2.52
N GLU A 716 19.44 49.52 3.13
CA GLU A 716 19.35 48.26 2.41
C GLU A 716 18.11 48.18 1.52
N LEU A 717 16.95 48.65 2.01
CA LEU A 717 15.73 48.78 1.20
C LEU A 717 15.93 49.67 -0.04
N SER A 718 16.84 50.64 0.05
CA SER A 718 17.22 51.49 -1.09
C SER A 718 18.31 50.88 -1.99
N LEU A 719 19.10 49.94 -1.47
CA LEU A 719 20.23 49.31 -2.15
C LEU A 719 19.82 48.09 -2.97
N LEU A 720 19.13 47.13 -2.34
CA LEU A 720 18.74 45.86 -2.94
C LEU A 720 17.99 46.01 -4.27
N PRO A 721 16.97 46.89 -4.43
CA PRO A 721 16.27 47.02 -5.70
C PRO A 721 17.17 47.60 -6.81
N LYS A 722 18.12 48.50 -6.48
CA LYS A 722 19.09 49.04 -7.46
C LYS A 722 20.05 47.97 -7.99
N LYS A 723 20.31 46.95 -7.17
CA LYS A 723 21.14 45.80 -7.52
C LYS A 723 20.33 44.67 -8.17
N GLY A 724 19.00 44.75 -8.17
CA GLY A 724 18.11 43.70 -8.69
C GLY A 724 18.02 42.47 -7.79
N VAL A 725 18.37 42.59 -6.50
CA VAL A 725 18.36 41.47 -5.55
C VAL A 725 16.93 41.12 -5.18
N SER A 726 16.63 39.82 -5.12
CA SER A 726 15.35 39.28 -4.65
C SER A 726 15.45 38.75 -3.22
N VAL A 727 14.31 38.59 -2.56
CA VAL A 727 14.21 38.08 -1.18
C VAL A 727 13.41 36.79 -1.13
N ALA A 728 13.90 35.80 -0.39
CA ALA A 728 13.14 34.61 0.02
C ALA A 728 12.63 34.80 1.45
N HIS A 729 11.33 35.10 1.60
CA HIS A 729 10.70 35.25 2.89
C HIS A 729 10.40 33.88 3.52
N CYS A 730 10.98 33.62 4.69
CA CYS A 730 10.94 32.33 5.38
C CYS A 730 10.18 32.42 6.72
N PRO A 731 8.85 32.61 6.72
CA PRO A 731 8.08 32.98 7.91
C PRO A 731 8.12 31.92 9.02
N ALA A 732 8.15 30.64 8.66
CA ALA A 732 8.22 29.55 9.63
C ALA A 732 9.53 29.66 10.44
N SER A 733 10.66 29.70 9.76
CA SER A 733 11.97 29.83 10.40
C SER A 733 12.10 31.10 11.22
N ASN A 734 11.72 32.24 10.63
CA ASN A 734 11.83 33.54 11.28
C ASN A 734 11.12 33.59 12.64
N THR A 735 9.94 32.96 12.73
CA THR A 735 9.15 32.91 13.97
C THR A 735 9.66 31.84 14.94
N ARG A 736 10.09 30.67 14.44
CA ARG A 736 10.58 29.55 15.26
C ARG A 736 11.91 29.89 15.94
N LEU A 737 12.88 30.42 15.19
CA LEU A 737 14.20 30.77 15.71
C LEU A 737 14.25 32.13 16.42
N LYS A 738 13.08 32.76 16.64
CA LYS A 738 12.92 34.09 17.26
C LYS A 738 13.74 35.16 16.53
N SER A 739 13.92 34.99 15.22
CA SER A 739 14.61 35.95 14.35
C SER A 739 13.79 37.23 14.23
N GLY A 740 12.47 37.13 14.02
CA GLY A 740 11.55 38.27 14.07
C GLY A 740 10.37 38.16 13.11
N LEU A 741 9.59 39.24 13.00
CA LEU A 741 8.47 39.36 12.06
C LEU A 741 8.93 40.16 10.83
N CYS A 742 9.17 39.48 9.71
CA CYS A 742 9.65 40.14 8.49
C CYS A 742 8.56 41.05 7.89
N PRO A 743 8.82 42.36 7.66
CA PRO A 743 7.85 43.31 7.14
C PRO A 743 7.74 43.22 5.61
N VAL A 744 7.20 42.11 5.11
CA VAL A 744 7.17 41.80 3.66
C VAL A 744 6.47 42.89 2.84
N ARG A 745 5.38 43.48 3.34
CA ARG A 745 4.70 44.60 2.65
C ARG A 745 5.65 45.77 2.41
N ARG A 746 6.44 46.17 3.42
CA ARG A 746 7.45 47.22 3.32
C ARG A 746 8.52 46.90 2.27
N ILE A 747 8.97 45.64 2.23
CA ILE A 747 9.96 45.15 1.26
C ILE A 747 9.42 45.23 -0.17
N ILE A 748 8.18 44.78 -0.38
CA ILE A 748 7.50 44.88 -1.69
C ILE A 748 7.30 46.35 -2.09
N ASN A 749 6.87 47.21 -1.16
CA ASN A 749 6.70 48.65 -1.39
C ASN A 749 8.02 49.35 -1.76
N ALA A 750 9.17 48.79 -1.34
CA ALA A 750 10.50 49.22 -1.76
C ALA A 750 10.93 48.68 -3.14
N ASN A 751 10.02 48.07 -3.92
CA ASN A 751 10.27 47.44 -5.22
C ASN A 751 11.24 46.25 -5.20
N ILE A 752 11.35 45.55 -4.08
CA ILE A 752 12.13 44.31 -3.99
C ILE A 752 11.21 43.14 -4.34
N THR A 753 11.68 42.25 -5.22
CA THR A 753 10.94 41.03 -5.58
C THR A 753 11.01 40.03 -4.42
N VAL A 754 9.86 39.50 -4.01
CA VAL A 754 9.77 38.54 -2.91
C VAL A 754 9.18 37.23 -3.40
N GLY A 755 9.79 36.12 -2.99
CA GLY A 755 9.23 34.77 -3.03
C GLY A 755 9.16 34.15 -1.64
N LEU A 756 8.57 32.97 -1.51
CA LEU A 756 8.48 32.25 -0.24
C LEU A 756 9.54 31.15 -0.13
N GLY A 757 10.07 30.93 1.07
CA GLY A 757 10.96 29.83 1.39
C GLY A 757 10.43 29.00 2.56
N THR A 758 10.64 27.69 2.53
CA THR A 758 10.35 26.83 3.69
C THR A 758 11.41 26.93 4.77
N ASP A 759 12.67 27.18 4.36
CA ASP A 759 13.85 27.18 5.20
C ASP A 759 13.94 25.96 6.12
N VAL A 760 13.67 24.78 5.57
CA VAL A 760 13.89 23.55 6.33
C VAL A 760 15.37 23.50 6.73
N SER A 761 15.76 23.27 7.99
CA SER A 761 14.91 22.93 9.14
C SER A 761 14.73 24.04 10.19
N GLY A 762 15.16 25.27 9.92
CA GLY A 762 14.77 26.41 10.76
C GLY A 762 13.25 26.57 10.77
N GLY A 763 12.63 26.37 9.61
CA GLY A 763 11.22 26.07 9.43
C GLY A 763 10.87 24.62 9.78
N ASP A 764 9.75 24.45 10.48
CA ASP A 764 9.21 23.16 10.92
C ASP A 764 8.33 22.44 9.89
N ASN A 765 8.20 22.98 8.67
CA ASN A 765 7.32 22.42 7.65
C ASN A 765 7.95 22.53 6.25
N ALA A 766 7.86 21.46 5.47
CA ALA A 766 8.40 21.38 4.10
C ALA A 766 7.41 21.81 3.01
N SER A 767 6.23 22.32 3.39
CA SER A 767 5.18 22.72 2.45
C SER A 767 5.14 24.23 2.25
N ILE A 768 5.10 24.67 0.98
CA ILE A 768 4.87 26.08 0.65
C ILE A 768 3.45 26.55 1.05
N LEU A 769 2.47 25.65 1.16
CA LEU A 769 1.16 26.00 1.73
C LEU A 769 1.27 26.52 3.18
N ASP A 770 2.17 25.95 3.98
CA ASP A 770 2.45 26.43 5.34
C ASP A 770 3.13 27.80 5.29
N ALA A 771 4.09 28.00 4.38
CA ALA A 771 4.72 29.30 4.18
C ALA A 771 3.70 30.39 3.80
N ILE A 772 2.75 30.09 2.90
CA ILE A 772 1.65 31.02 2.54
C ILE A 772 0.87 31.45 3.79
N ARG A 773 0.46 30.49 4.62
CA ARG A 773 -0.33 30.74 5.85
C ARG A 773 0.44 31.60 6.82
N ARG A 774 1.70 31.24 7.10
CA ARG A 774 2.53 31.98 8.05
C ARG A 774 2.92 33.37 7.56
N THR A 775 3.05 33.58 6.26
CA THR A 775 3.25 34.93 5.70
C THR A 775 2.06 35.83 6.04
N MET A 776 0.83 35.32 5.89
CA MET A 776 -0.37 36.06 6.29
C MET A 776 -0.37 36.33 7.80
N ASP A 777 -0.11 35.32 8.63
CA ASP A 777 -0.06 35.46 10.09
C ASP A 777 0.96 36.51 10.55
N VAL A 778 2.18 36.45 10.02
CA VAL A 778 3.25 37.41 10.32
C VAL A 778 2.82 38.83 9.93
N SER A 779 2.22 39.00 8.76
CA SER A 779 1.77 40.32 8.31
C SER A 779 0.61 40.88 9.15
N MET A 780 -0.32 40.02 9.59
CA MET A 780 -1.41 40.40 10.50
C MET A 780 -0.86 40.77 11.88
N CYS A 781 0.12 40.03 12.41
CA CYS A 781 0.76 40.39 13.67
C CYS A 781 1.44 41.76 13.62
N LEU A 782 2.11 42.10 12.52
CA LEU A 782 2.71 43.42 12.33
C LEU A 782 1.65 44.53 12.28
N GLU A 783 0.56 44.31 11.55
CA GLU A 783 -0.57 45.27 11.51
C GLU A 783 -1.18 45.46 12.91
N MET A 784 -1.40 44.38 13.67
CA MET A 784 -1.89 44.44 15.05
C MET A 784 -0.93 45.17 16.01
N GLN A 785 0.37 45.17 15.71
CA GLN A 785 1.39 45.91 16.47
C GLN A 785 1.49 47.39 16.06
N GLY A 786 0.66 47.86 15.13
CA GLY A 786 0.61 49.25 14.70
C GLY A 786 1.54 49.58 13.52
N SER A 787 1.96 48.58 12.74
CA SER A 787 2.61 48.82 11.45
C SER A 787 1.73 49.71 10.56
N PRO A 788 2.29 50.72 9.86
CA PRO A 788 1.53 51.55 8.93
C PRO A 788 1.16 50.81 7.63
N ASP A 789 1.86 49.71 7.35
CA ASP A 789 1.62 48.83 6.20
C ASP A 789 0.52 47.81 6.52
N CYS A 790 -0.45 47.64 5.59
CA CYS A 790 -1.51 46.64 5.73
C CYS A 790 -1.00 45.20 5.54
N ALA A 791 -1.66 44.25 6.21
CA ALA A 791 -1.37 42.83 6.07
C ALA A 791 -1.50 42.34 4.62
N LEU A 792 -0.78 41.27 4.30
CA LEU A 792 -0.89 40.58 3.02
C LEU A 792 -2.15 39.70 3.03
N ASN A 793 -2.92 39.76 1.95
CA ASN A 793 -4.05 38.86 1.76
C ASN A 793 -3.61 37.53 1.11
N TRP A 794 -4.51 36.55 1.07
CA TRP A 794 -4.20 35.21 0.55
C TRP A 794 -3.88 35.17 -0.94
N LYS A 795 -4.40 36.10 -1.75
CA LYS A 795 -4.10 36.18 -3.19
C LYS A 795 -2.67 36.65 -3.43
N GLU A 796 -2.24 37.65 -2.64
CA GLU A 796 -0.87 38.15 -2.64
C GLU A 796 0.10 37.05 -2.18
N ALA A 797 -0.22 36.35 -1.08
CA ALA A 797 0.60 35.25 -0.60
C ALA A 797 0.67 34.08 -1.61
N PHE A 798 -0.43 33.77 -2.30
CA PHE A 798 -0.43 32.80 -3.41
C PHE A 798 0.43 33.25 -4.60
N TYR A 799 0.44 34.54 -4.93
CA TYR A 799 1.37 35.10 -5.92
C TYR A 799 2.82 34.88 -5.47
N LEU A 800 3.17 35.20 -4.23
CA LEU A 800 4.54 35.02 -3.70
C LEU A 800 4.99 33.55 -3.77
N ALA A 801 4.08 32.59 -3.59
CA ALA A 801 4.33 31.15 -3.66
C ALA A 801 4.48 30.59 -5.09
N THR A 802 4.09 31.35 -6.12
CA THR A 802 4.06 30.91 -7.52
C THR A 802 4.83 31.89 -8.41
N LEU A 803 4.15 32.85 -9.05
CA LEU A 803 4.77 33.80 -9.98
C LEU A 803 5.80 34.72 -9.30
N GLY A 804 5.54 35.16 -8.07
CA GLY A 804 6.48 35.94 -7.25
C GLY A 804 7.76 35.16 -6.95
N GLY A 805 7.65 33.91 -6.53
CA GLY A 805 8.80 33.00 -6.35
C GLY A 805 9.55 32.74 -7.65
N ALA A 806 8.84 32.51 -8.76
CA ALA A 806 9.45 32.37 -10.07
C ALA A 806 10.21 33.65 -10.50
N LYS A 807 9.69 34.84 -10.18
CA LYS A 807 10.42 36.11 -10.40
C LYS A 807 11.64 36.21 -9.51
N ALA A 808 11.52 35.86 -8.23
CA ALA A 808 12.61 35.91 -7.26
C ALA A 808 13.79 35.01 -7.66
N LEU A 809 13.50 33.86 -8.27
CA LEU A 809 14.52 32.95 -8.83
C LEU A 809 14.92 33.28 -10.27
N ASN A 810 14.43 34.37 -10.86
CA ASN A 810 14.66 34.73 -12.26
C ASN A 810 14.31 33.57 -13.24
N LEU A 811 13.15 32.95 -13.03
CA LEU A 811 12.56 31.85 -13.80
C LEU A 811 11.13 32.17 -14.31
N HIS A 812 10.61 33.38 -14.05
CA HIS A 812 9.25 33.79 -14.44
C HIS A 812 8.95 33.73 -15.94
N HIS A 813 9.99 33.73 -16.80
CA HIS A 813 9.84 33.53 -18.25
C HIS A 813 9.65 32.05 -18.62
N LYS A 814 9.95 31.11 -17.71
CA LYS A 814 9.76 29.65 -17.88
C LYS A 814 8.55 29.13 -17.11
N ILE A 815 8.25 29.64 -15.92
CA ILE A 815 7.25 29.08 -14.99
C ILE A 815 6.49 30.16 -14.21
N GLY A 816 5.58 29.75 -13.33
CA GLY A 816 4.95 30.60 -12.31
C GLY A 816 3.51 30.99 -12.62
N ASN A 817 3.08 30.88 -13.88
CA ASN A 817 1.69 31.00 -14.32
C ASN A 817 1.49 30.21 -15.64
N PHE A 818 0.31 30.31 -16.25
CA PHE A 818 -0.07 29.55 -17.44
C PHE A 818 0.03 30.31 -18.77
N GLU A 819 0.96 31.26 -18.89
CA GLU A 819 1.21 31.95 -20.16
C GLU A 819 1.74 30.99 -21.24
N VAL A 820 1.28 31.16 -22.48
CA VAL A 820 1.75 30.40 -23.63
C VAL A 820 3.26 30.55 -23.80
N GLY A 821 3.96 29.43 -24.04
CA GLY A 821 5.42 29.35 -24.16
C GLY A 821 6.14 28.91 -22.88
N LYS A 822 5.48 28.97 -21.71
CA LYS A 822 6.03 28.49 -20.43
C LYS A 822 6.01 26.96 -20.34
N ASP A 823 6.87 26.44 -19.48
CA ASP A 823 6.85 25.04 -19.06
C ASP A 823 5.60 24.78 -18.21
N PHE A 824 4.96 23.63 -18.39
CA PHE A 824 3.80 23.23 -17.59
C PHE A 824 4.24 22.62 -16.25
N ASP A 825 4.64 23.50 -15.33
CA ASP A 825 4.86 23.19 -13.92
C ASP A 825 3.55 23.48 -13.17
N ALA A 826 2.80 22.45 -12.80
CA ALA A 826 1.39 22.58 -12.39
C ALA A 826 0.97 21.56 -11.32
N LEU A 827 -0.04 21.92 -10.53
CA LEU A 827 -0.69 21.05 -9.56
C LEU A 827 -2.15 20.88 -9.95
N LEU A 828 -2.61 19.63 -10.00
CA LEU A 828 -4.04 19.32 -10.04
C LEU A 828 -4.49 19.11 -8.60
N ILE A 829 -5.41 19.96 -8.15
CA ILE A 829 -5.95 19.92 -6.80
C ILE A 829 -7.32 19.25 -6.83
N ASP A 830 -7.51 18.28 -5.94
CA ASP A 830 -8.81 17.76 -5.55
C ASP A 830 -9.13 18.24 -4.13
N VAL A 831 -10.05 19.20 -4.02
CA VAL A 831 -10.34 19.86 -2.75
C VAL A 831 -10.97 18.90 -1.74
N TYR A 832 -11.74 17.92 -2.20
CA TYR A 832 -12.44 16.96 -1.35
C TYR A 832 -11.83 15.56 -1.46
N SER A 833 -10.51 15.50 -1.71
CA SER A 833 -9.74 14.26 -1.76
C SER A 833 -9.97 13.39 -0.53
N MET A 834 -9.96 12.07 -0.71
CA MET A 834 -10.14 11.11 0.38
C MET A 834 -9.11 11.30 1.49
N GLY A 835 -9.59 11.48 2.72
CA GLY A 835 -8.74 11.72 3.89
C GLY A 835 -8.18 13.14 4.01
N GLY A 836 -8.54 14.07 3.11
CA GLY A 836 -8.21 15.50 3.22
C GLY A 836 -8.91 16.16 4.42
N GLN A 837 -8.51 17.39 4.75
CA GLN A 837 -9.07 18.15 5.89
C GLN A 837 -10.30 19.00 5.53
N ILE A 838 -10.72 18.99 4.27
CA ILE A 838 -11.78 19.85 3.75
C ILE A 838 -13.01 19.00 3.45
N ASP A 839 -14.14 19.34 4.07
CA ASP A 839 -15.43 18.65 3.87
C ASP A 839 -16.31 19.39 2.85
N LYS A 840 -17.09 18.61 2.10
CA LYS A 840 -18.08 19.12 1.15
C LYS A 840 -19.46 19.25 1.81
N TYR A 841 -20.04 20.44 1.75
CA TYR A 841 -21.41 20.74 2.20
C TYR A 841 -22.19 21.36 1.05
N GLU A 842 -23.17 20.64 0.51
CA GLU A 842 -24.01 21.13 -0.59
C GLU A 842 -24.96 22.24 -0.10
N GLY A 843 -25.11 23.31 -0.89
CA GLY A 843 -26.06 24.39 -0.61
C GLY A 843 -25.68 25.31 0.56
N ALA A 844 -24.46 25.23 1.09
CA ALA A 844 -24.04 26.04 2.24
C ALA A 844 -23.99 27.55 1.94
N LEU A 845 -23.66 27.93 0.70
CA LEU A 845 -23.69 29.31 0.21
C LEU A 845 -24.26 29.35 -1.22
N PRO A 846 -25.09 30.35 -1.57
CA PRO A 846 -25.51 30.57 -2.95
C PRO A 846 -24.36 31.21 -3.72
N THR A 847 -23.63 30.42 -4.51
CA THR A 847 -22.45 30.89 -5.25
C THR A 847 -22.60 30.67 -6.74
N THR A 848 -22.19 31.67 -7.52
CA THR A 848 -21.96 31.53 -8.96
C THR A 848 -20.81 30.55 -9.21
N THR A 849 -20.64 30.11 -10.46
CA THR A 849 -19.55 29.17 -10.81
C THR A 849 -18.17 29.75 -10.53
N ASP A 850 -17.97 31.04 -10.79
CA ASP A 850 -16.67 31.70 -10.58
C ASP A 850 -16.40 31.95 -9.08
N GLU A 851 -17.43 32.33 -8.31
CA GLU A 851 -17.32 32.42 -6.86
C GLU A 851 -16.98 31.06 -6.23
N TYR A 852 -17.61 29.99 -6.72
CA TYR A 852 -17.31 28.63 -6.26
C TYR A 852 -15.85 28.25 -6.51
N ALA A 853 -15.29 28.60 -7.68
CA ALA A 853 -13.89 28.35 -7.99
C ALA A 853 -12.94 29.10 -7.02
N VAL A 854 -13.26 30.35 -6.69
CA VAL A 854 -12.51 31.15 -5.69
C VAL A 854 -12.58 30.50 -4.32
N GLU A 855 -13.75 30.03 -3.90
CA GLU A 855 -13.94 29.34 -2.62
C GLU A 855 -13.13 28.06 -2.53
N LEU A 856 -13.08 27.26 -3.60
CA LEU A 856 -12.28 26.03 -3.66
C LEU A 856 -10.80 26.33 -3.45
N LEU A 857 -10.26 27.31 -4.19
CA LEU A 857 -8.87 27.73 -4.04
C LEU A 857 -8.59 28.27 -2.64
N GLN A 858 -9.47 29.12 -2.10
CA GLN A 858 -9.30 29.69 -0.78
C GLN A 858 -9.31 28.59 0.31
N LYS A 859 -10.25 27.63 0.26
CA LYS A 859 -10.29 26.49 1.19
C LYS A 859 -9.02 25.67 1.11
N PHE A 860 -8.51 25.39 -0.10
CA PHE A 860 -7.24 24.70 -0.28
C PHE A 860 -6.07 25.48 0.33
N ILE A 861 -5.98 26.79 0.10
CA ILE A 861 -4.93 27.64 0.67
C ILE A 861 -4.94 27.60 2.19
N PHE A 862 -6.11 27.69 2.84
CA PHE A 862 -6.20 27.76 4.30
C PHE A 862 -6.17 26.40 5.01
N VAL A 863 -6.70 25.35 4.39
CA VAL A 863 -6.95 24.06 5.08
C VAL A 863 -6.31 22.87 4.37
N GLY A 864 -6.02 22.99 3.08
CA GLY A 864 -5.49 21.89 2.27
C GLY A 864 -4.08 21.42 2.65
N ASP A 865 -3.72 20.24 2.20
CA ASP A 865 -2.38 19.66 2.37
C ASP A 865 -2.00 18.71 1.21
N ASP A 866 -0.96 17.90 1.38
CA ASP A 866 -0.43 17.03 0.33
C ASP A 866 -1.42 15.98 -0.19
N ARG A 867 -2.48 15.68 0.57
CA ARG A 867 -3.57 14.76 0.16
C ARG A 867 -4.47 15.39 -0.90
N ASN A 868 -4.66 16.71 -0.86
CA ASN A 868 -5.45 17.44 -1.83
C ASN A 868 -4.71 17.64 -3.17
N ILE A 869 -3.39 17.51 -3.18
CA ILE A 869 -2.58 17.62 -4.39
C ILE A 869 -2.60 16.28 -5.12
N ALA A 870 -3.62 16.05 -5.94
CA ALA A 870 -3.85 14.78 -6.63
C ALA A 870 -2.73 14.45 -7.63
N GLN A 871 -2.28 15.44 -8.40
CA GLN A 871 -1.21 15.26 -9.39
C GLN A 871 -0.25 16.45 -9.40
N VAL A 872 1.01 16.17 -9.72
CA VAL A 872 2.07 17.17 -9.88
C VAL A 872 2.72 16.98 -11.23
N TYR A 873 2.85 18.07 -11.97
CA TYR A 873 3.48 18.13 -13.28
C TYR A 873 4.71 19.03 -13.22
N VAL A 874 5.83 18.58 -13.79
CA VAL A 874 7.03 19.39 -14.02
C VAL A 874 7.39 19.29 -15.48
N LYS A 875 7.39 20.42 -16.18
CA LYS A 875 7.56 20.51 -17.63
C LYS A 875 6.64 19.53 -18.36
N GLY A 876 5.35 19.51 -18.00
CA GLY A 876 4.32 18.65 -18.58
C GLY A 876 4.39 17.16 -18.25
N GLU A 877 5.46 16.71 -17.57
CA GLU A 877 5.61 15.32 -17.14
C GLU A 877 4.97 15.14 -15.76
N LYS A 878 4.14 14.12 -15.61
CA LYS A 878 3.53 13.77 -14.32
C LYS A 878 4.59 13.13 -13.41
N VAL A 879 4.93 13.79 -12.31
CA VAL A 879 5.96 13.35 -11.33
C VAL A 879 5.38 12.84 -10.01
N LYS A 880 4.05 13.00 -9.81
CA LYS A 880 3.28 12.43 -8.69
C LYS A 880 1.92 11.96 -9.21
N ASP A 881 1.49 10.77 -8.78
CA ASP A 881 0.11 10.29 -8.91
C ASP A 881 -0.40 9.79 -7.54
N ILE A 882 -1.66 10.11 -7.20
CA ILE A 882 -2.36 9.57 -6.02
C ILE A 882 -3.44 8.54 -6.43
N LEU A 883 -3.67 8.32 -7.74
CA LEU A 883 -4.74 7.43 -8.19
C LEU A 883 -4.35 5.96 -8.15
#